data_AF-A0A6I0G6T8-F1
#
_entry.id   AF-A0A6I0G6T8-F1
#
_cell.length_a   1.000
_cell.length_b   1.000
_cell.length_c   1.000
_cell.angle_alpha   90.00
_cell.angle_beta   90.00
_cell.angle_gamma   90.00
#
_symmetry.space_group_name_H-M   'P 1'
#
loop_
_entity.id
_entity.type
_entity.pdbx_description
1 polymer ?
#
loop_
_entity_poly.entity_id
_entity_poly.type
_entity_poly.pdbx_seq_one_letter_code
_entity_poly.pdbx_strand_id
1 'polypeptide(L)'
;MKQVGCNEVDKSMNEMEEFDYTVEQFADLQLLRYKVYGFEELSLKQKKLIYYLSQAALQGRDILFDQNGKYNLLIRKMLETVYTEYQGDRTDVNFVNLETYLKRIWFSNGIHHHYASDKFVPGFTPEFFRDALNSVDALKLPLGKGETVEELCEEVFPVIFDSEMMPKRVNQADGEDLVLTSAANYYEGVTQKEAEDFYHNLKNPDDMMPVMFGMNSRLVKEDGKVQEKVWRSGGLYGQAIDKIIYWLDKALSVAEDAQQKIVIEKLIRFYKNGDLKDFDEYSIAWVKDLDSHVDFVNGFIESYGDPLGLKASWESIVNFKDLEATKRTEIISANAQWFEDHSPVDHRFKKKEVKGVSAKVITAAMLGGDLYPATAIGINLPNSNWIRSVHGSKSVTIGNLTDAYNKAAHGNGFTDEFVCGAEEKEWIKKYADLTGDLHTDLHECLGHGSGQLLPGVDQDALKAYGSTIEEARADLFGLYYLPDDKMVELGLTPDGDAFKAEYYTYMMNGLMTQLVRIELGNMVEEAHMRNRQLIARWTFEKGAADKVVELVKKDGKTYVKINDYQKLRTLFGQLLAEIQRIKSEGDFEAARKLVEKYAVKIDPVLHAEILARYEKLHLAPYKGFVNPVYEAVTDKDGNIIDVKVSYNEGYAEQMLRYSKEFANLPYRNE
;
A
#
# COMPACT_ATOMS: atom_id res chain seq x y z
N MET A 1 9.95 53.10 39.73
CA MET A 1 10.02 52.99 38.26
C MET A 1 11.09 51.96 37.93
N LYS A 2 10.67 50.88 37.25
CA LYS A 2 11.50 49.77 36.80
C LYS A 2 12.31 50.20 35.58
N GLN A 3 13.59 49.85 35.56
CA GLN A 3 14.28 49.39 34.35
C GLN A 3 15.43 48.49 34.82
N VAL A 4 15.24 47.18 34.70
CA VAL A 4 16.28 46.16 34.86
C VAL A 4 16.41 45.52 33.50
N GLY A 5 17.62 45.61 32.94
CA GLY A 5 17.99 45.10 31.62
C GLY A 5 17.93 43.58 31.55
N CYS A 6 17.66 43.11 30.33
CA CYS A 6 17.48 41.71 29.96
C CYS A 6 18.67 40.83 30.36
N ASN A 7 18.34 39.75 31.07
CA ASN A 7 19.20 38.60 31.25
C ASN A 7 19.27 37.76 29.97
N GLU A 8 20.44 37.17 29.80
CA GLU A 8 20.82 36.10 28.88
C GLU A 8 19.72 35.05 28.76
N VAL A 9 19.26 34.83 27.53
CA VAL A 9 18.42 33.69 27.18
C VAL A 9 19.35 32.51 26.96
N ASP A 10 19.11 31.49 27.78
CA ASP A 10 19.77 30.20 27.83
C ASP A 10 19.96 29.58 26.44
N LYS A 11 21.22 29.42 26.03
CA LYS A 11 21.65 28.76 24.79
C LYS A 11 21.77 27.24 25.03
N SER A 12 20.73 26.60 25.56
CA SER A 12 20.76 25.16 25.87
C SER A 12 19.48 24.40 25.48
N MET A 13 18.83 24.79 24.37
CA MET A 13 17.78 23.99 23.75
C MET A 13 18.02 23.90 22.24
N ASN A 14 17.95 22.67 21.72
CA ASN A 14 18.14 22.21 20.35
C ASN A 14 19.57 21.86 19.91
N GLU A 15 20.23 20.97 20.65
CA GLU A 15 20.78 19.78 19.99
C GLU A 15 19.60 18.82 19.80
N MET A 16 18.89 18.92 18.67
CA MET A 16 18.00 17.83 18.25
C MET A 16 18.92 16.66 17.90
N GLU A 17 18.86 15.56 18.66
CA GLU A 17 19.42 14.29 18.22
C GLU A 17 18.91 14.02 16.80
N GLU A 18 19.86 13.88 15.87
CA GLU A 18 19.61 13.58 14.47
C GLU A 18 18.90 12.22 14.39
N PHE A 19 17.65 12.20 13.92
CA PHE A 19 16.88 10.95 13.81
C PHE A 19 17.25 10.27 12.50
N ASP A 20 17.79 9.07 12.60
CA ASP A 20 18.10 8.26 11.43
C ASP A 20 16.83 7.61 10.86
N TYR A 21 16.43 8.06 9.67
CA TYR A 21 15.30 7.50 8.95
C TYR A 21 15.66 6.20 8.22
N THR A 22 16.94 5.86 8.08
CA THR A 22 17.38 4.61 7.42
C THR A 22 17.68 3.53 8.45
N VAL A 23 17.24 2.30 8.23
CA VAL A 23 17.52 1.16 9.11
C VAL A 23 18.57 0.24 8.50
N GLU A 24 18.26 -0.34 7.36
CA GLU A 24 19.15 -1.23 6.62
C GLU A 24 18.73 -1.31 5.15
N GLN A 25 19.61 -1.85 4.31
CA GLN A 25 19.36 -2.14 2.90
C GLN A 25 19.83 -3.56 2.59
N PHE A 26 19.01 -4.33 1.89
CA PHE A 26 19.33 -5.69 1.46
C PHE A 26 18.56 -6.02 0.18
N ALA A 27 19.16 -6.83 -0.71
CA ALA A 27 18.61 -7.08 -2.04
C ALA A 27 18.21 -5.77 -2.75
N ASP A 28 16.95 -5.64 -3.14
CA ASP A 28 16.31 -4.51 -3.79
C ASP A 28 15.46 -3.65 -2.83
N LEU A 29 15.62 -3.83 -1.52
CA LEU A 29 14.78 -3.26 -0.46
C LEU A 29 15.59 -2.36 0.47
N GLN A 30 15.03 -1.20 0.83
CA GLN A 30 15.54 -0.35 1.92
C GLN A 30 14.49 -0.20 3.01
N LEU A 31 14.86 -0.50 4.25
CA LEU A 31 14.02 -0.32 5.41
C LEU A 31 14.26 1.07 6.00
N LEU A 32 13.17 1.78 6.24
CA LEU A 32 13.13 3.11 6.82
C LEU A 32 12.44 3.10 8.18
N ARG A 33 12.51 4.21 8.91
CA ARG A 33 11.71 4.50 10.10
C ARG A 33 10.84 5.72 9.87
N TYR A 34 9.78 5.84 10.66
CA TYR A 34 8.94 7.04 10.71
C TYR A 34 8.76 7.50 12.16
N LYS A 35 8.69 8.82 12.36
CA LYS A 35 8.33 9.41 13.66
C LYS A 35 6.82 9.51 13.78
N VAL A 36 6.30 9.35 15.00
CA VAL A 36 4.87 9.53 15.30
C VAL A 36 4.66 10.90 15.94
N TYR A 37 4.77 11.95 15.12
CA TYR A 37 4.66 13.34 15.58
C TYR A 37 3.31 13.62 16.26
N GLY A 38 3.32 14.31 17.39
CA GLY A 38 2.10 14.65 18.13
C GLY A 38 1.64 13.58 19.14
N PHE A 39 2.34 12.44 19.23
CA PHE A 39 1.93 11.34 20.11
C PHE A 39 2.06 11.70 21.60
N GLU A 40 3.12 12.42 21.97
CA GLU A 40 3.41 12.79 23.36
C GLU A 40 2.33 13.71 23.93
N GLU A 41 1.73 14.57 23.09
CA GLU A 41 0.69 15.54 23.41
C GLU A 41 -0.70 14.91 23.59
N LEU A 42 -0.90 13.67 23.13
CA LEU A 42 -2.17 12.97 23.26
C LEU A 42 -2.53 12.72 24.73
N SER A 43 -3.83 12.76 25.02
CA SER A 43 -4.33 12.37 26.34
C SER A 43 -4.01 10.91 26.64
N LEU A 44 -3.91 10.55 27.93
CA LEU A 44 -3.70 9.15 28.34
C LEU A 44 -4.79 8.21 27.77
N LYS A 45 -6.03 8.68 27.62
CA LYS A 45 -7.12 7.91 27.01
C LYS A 45 -6.84 7.59 25.55
N GLN A 46 -6.40 8.59 24.77
CA GLN A 46 -6.00 8.41 23.35
C GLN A 46 -4.76 7.51 23.22
N LYS A 47 -3.74 7.69 24.06
CA LYS A 47 -2.56 6.82 24.08
C LYS A 47 -2.92 5.36 24.33
N LYS A 48 -3.82 5.09 25.29
CA LYS A 48 -4.36 3.73 25.53
C LYS A 48 -5.11 3.19 24.33
N LEU A 49 -5.94 4.01 23.69
CA LEU A 49 -6.69 3.61 22.50
C LEU A 49 -5.74 3.21 21.37
N ILE A 50 -4.75 4.06 21.05
CA ILE A 50 -3.71 3.75 20.04
C ILE A 50 -2.96 2.47 20.41
N TYR A 51 -2.56 2.30 21.67
CA TYR A 51 -1.89 1.08 22.12
C TYR A 51 -2.74 -0.17 21.86
N TYR A 52 -4.01 -0.18 22.29
CA TYR A 52 -4.88 -1.35 22.08
C TYR A 52 -5.16 -1.63 20.60
N LEU A 53 -5.41 -0.58 19.81
CA LEU A 53 -5.58 -0.73 18.36
C LEU A 53 -4.29 -1.24 17.69
N SER A 54 -3.12 -0.78 18.13
CA SER A 54 -1.82 -1.25 17.62
C SER A 54 -1.61 -2.72 17.96
N GLN A 55 -1.97 -3.13 19.17
CA GLN A 55 -1.94 -4.54 19.55
C GLN A 55 -2.88 -5.39 18.70
N ALA A 56 -4.07 -4.89 18.33
CA ALA A 56 -4.99 -5.56 17.41
C ALA A 56 -4.39 -5.66 15.99
N ALA A 57 -3.72 -4.61 15.50
CA ALA A 57 -3.06 -4.58 14.20
C ALA A 57 -1.97 -5.67 14.07
N LEU A 58 -1.19 -5.89 15.13
CA LEU A 58 -0.10 -6.87 15.09
C LEU A 58 -0.59 -8.33 15.06
N GLN A 59 -1.79 -8.63 15.57
CA GLN A 59 -2.30 -10.01 15.61
C GLN A 59 -2.66 -10.58 14.24
N GLY A 60 -2.89 -9.73 13.23
CA GLY A 60 -3.32 -10.15 11.90
C GLY A 60 -2.17 -10.48 10.94
N ARG A 61 -0.89 -10.33 11.35
CA ARG A 61 0.27 -10.60 10.49
C ARG A 61 0.20 -11.98 9.81
N ASP A 62 -0.06 -13.03 10.59
CA ASP A 62 -0.05 -14.39 10.06
C ASP A 62 -1.21 -14.67 9.09
N ILE A 63 -2.31 -13.92 9.19
CA ILE A 63 -3.44 -14.00 8.25
C ILE A 63 -2.94 -13.68 6.84
N LEU A 64 -2.20 -12.58 6.68
CA LEU A 64 -1.67 -12.17 5.38
C LEU A 64 -0.64 -13.17 4.83
N PHE A 65 0.25 -13.69 5.69
CA PHE A 65 1.22 -14.72 5.25
C PHE A 65 0.50 -15.93 4.64
N ASP A 66 -0.55 -16.43 5.30
CA ASP A 66 -1.32 -17.57 4.79
C ASP A 66 -2.13 -17.21 3.55
N GLN A 67 -2.74 -16.01 3.49
CA GLN A 67 -3.42 -15.48 2.29
C GLN A 67 -2.49 -15.39 1.09
N ASN A 68 -1.24 -14.98 1.26
CA ASN A 68 -0.26 -14.88 0.19
C ASN A 68 0.27 -16.24 -0.30
N GLY A 69 -0.05 -17.35 0.38
CA GLY A 69 0.38 -18.69 -0.03
C GLY A 69 0.35 -19.70 1.11
N LYS A 70 -0.20 -20.89 0.84
CA LYS A 70 -0.46 -21.93 1.85
C LYS A 70 0.78 -22.48 2.55
N TYR A 71 1.97 -22.33 1.95
CA TYR A 71 3.24 -22.80 2.52
C TYR A 71 4.02 -21.69 3.26
N ASN A 72 3.58 -20.43 3.20
CA ASN A 72 4.37 -19.29 3.67
C ASN A 72 4.66 -19.35 5.17
N LEU A 73 3.69 -19.77 6.00
CA LEU A 73 3.90 -19.91 7.45
C LEU A 73 4.89 -21.04 7.79
N LEU A 74 4.85 -22.17 7.07
CA LEU A 74 5.82 -23.26 7.19
C LEU A 74 7.22 -22.78 6.83
N ILE A 75 7.38 -22.21 5.63
CA ILE A 75 8.66 -21.76 5.09
C ILE A 75 9.29 -20.69 6.01
N ARG A 76 8.49 -19.70 6.41
CA ARG A 76 8.93 -18.66 7.35
C ARG A 76 9.44 -19.28 8.65
N LYS A 77 8.69 -20.21 9.25
CA LYS A 77 9.09 -20.82 10.52
C LYS A 77 10.34 -21.68 10.40
N MET A 78 10.50 -22.43 9.31
CA MET A 78 11.72 -23.20 9.03
C MET A 78 12.96 -22.30 8.98
N LEU A 79 12.88 -21.23 8.19
CA LEU A 79 13.97 -20.26 8.03
C LEU A 79 14.26 -19.50 9.31
N GLU A 80 13.24 -19.03 10.03
CA GLU A 80 13.40 -18.35 11.32
C GLU A 80 14.10 -19.23 12.35
N THR A 81 13.72 -20.51 12.41
CA THR A 81 14.32 -21.47 13.35
C THR A 81 15.80 -21.68 13.02
N VAL A 82 16.13 -21.90 11.76
CA VAL A 82 17.53 -21.97 11.31
C VAL A 82 18.26 -20.67 11.66
N TYR A 83 17.74 -19.51 11.27
CA TYR A 83 18.37 -18.21 11.53
C TYR A 83 18.69 -17.97 13.02
N THR A 84 17.78 -18.31 13.92
CA THR A 84 17.98 -18.11 15.37
C THR A 84 18.88 -19.16 16.02
N GLU A 85 18.87 -20.40 15.53
CA GLU A 85 19.53 -21.54 16.20
C GLU A 85 20.82 -21.99 15.53
N TYR A 86 21.12 -21.54 14.31
CA TYR A 86 22.28 -21.97 13.55
C TYR A 86 23.59 -21.67 14.29
N GLN A 87 24.35 -22.73 14.55
CA GLN A 87 25.66 -22.71 15.23
C GLN A 87 26.84 -22.82 14.25
N GLY A 88 26.56 -22.94 12.95
CA GLY A 88 27.60 -22.95 11.92
C GLY A 88 28.17 -21.56 11.65
N ASP A 89 29.02 -21.46 10.63
CA ASP A 89 29.64 -20.20 10.23
C ASP A 89 28.60 -19.28 9.57
N ARG A 90 28.24 -18.18 10.24
CA ARG A 90 27.29 -17.18 9.74
C ARG A 90 27.88 -16.27 8.64
N THR A 91 29.17 -16.40 8.37
CA THR A 91 29.83 -15.74 7.24
C THR A 91 29.86 -16.63 5.99
N ASP A 92 29.39 -17.88 6.08
CA ASP A 92 29.20 -18.75 4.91
C ASP A 92 28.20 -18.13 3.93
N VAL A 93 28.52 -18.21 2.64
CA VAL A 93 27.72 -17.59 1.57
C VAL A 93 26.28 -18.12 1.55
N ASN A 94 26.04 -19.39 1.90
CA ASN A 94 24.68 -19.93 1.97
C ASN A 94 23.92 -19.35 3.15
N PHE A 95 24.57 -19.16 4.31
CA PHE A 95 23.89 -18.55 5.46
C PHE A 95 23.56 -17.07 5.19
N VAL A 96 24.48 -16.30 4.59
CA VAL A 96 24.25 -14.91 4.19
C VAL A 96 23.08 -14.81 3.19
N ASN A 97 23.02 -15.73 2.23
CA ASN A 97 21.92 -15.78 1.26
C ASN A 97 20.62 -16.27 1.88
N LEU A 98 20.65 -17.15 2.88
CA LEU A 98 19.48 -17.56 3.67
C LEU A 98 18.93 -16.38 4.48
N GLU A 99 19.80 -15.61 5.14
CA GLU A 99 19.40 -14.39 5.86
C GLU A 99 18.74 -13.39 4.91
N THR A 100 19.35 -13.13 3.75
CA THR A 100 18.78 -12.23 2.74
C THR A 100 17.42 -12.73 2.25
N TYR A 101 17.27 -14.04 1.99
CA TYR A 101 16.02 -14.65 1.58
C TYR A 101 14.93 -14.54 2.66
N LEU A 102 15.27 -14.81 3.93
CA LEU A 102 14.37 -14.64 5.07
C LEU A 102 13.93 -13.18 5.24
N LYS A 103 14.85 -12.21 5.12
CA LYS A 103 14.49 -10.79 5.18
C LYS A 103 13.55 -10.37 4.06
N ARG A 104 13.70 -10.90 2.84
CA ARG A 104 12.75 -10.68 1.73
C ARG A 104 11.38 -11.30 2.01
N ILE A 105 11.34 -12.48 2.62
CA ILE A 105 10.08 -13.13 3.05
C ILE A 105 9.36 -12.33 4.12
N TRP A 106 10.10 -11.84 5.12
CA TRP A 106 9.56 -10.91 6.11
C TRP A 106 9.01 -9.65 5.45
N PHE A 107 9.71 -9.10 4.46
CA PHE A 107 9.31 -7.86 3.82
C PHE A 107 8.08 -8.02 2.93
N SER A 108 7.96 -9.17 2.26
CA SER A 108 6.91 -9.40 1.27
C SER A 108 5.74 -10.21 1.79
N ASN A 109 5.74 -10.53 3.09
CA ASN A 109 4.73 -11.37 3.73
C ASN A 109 4.51 -12.72 3.01
N GLY A 110 5.58 -13.32 2.47
CA GLY A 110 5.53 -14.53 1.66
C GLY A 110 6.79 -14.73 0.80
N ILE A 111 6.84 -15.83 0.03
CA ILE A 111 7.99 -16.21 -0.80
C ILE A 111 8.06 -15.52 -2.17
N HIS A 112 7.17 -14.56 -2.43
CA HIS A 112 7.06 -13.83 -3.68
C HIS A 112 7.38 -12.36 -3.46
N HIS A 113 7.88 -11.70 -4.50
CA HIS A 113 8.19 -10.28 -4.48
C HIS A 113 6.92 -9.45 -4.25
N HIS A 114 6.89 -8.63 -3.20
CA HIS A 114 5.73 -7.82 -2.81
C HIS A 114 5.10 -7.00 -3.97
N TYR A 115 5.95 -6.47 -4.86
CA TYR A 115 5.54 -5.65 -6.01
C TYR A 115 5.33 -6.46 -7.31
N ALA A 116 6.38 -7.08 -7.86
CA ALA A 116 6.32 -7.85 -9.11
C ALA A 116 5.58 -9.20 -9.01
N SER A 117 5.28 -9.69 -7.81
CA SER A 117 4.65 -10.99 -7.55
C SER A 117 5.42 -12.24 -8.00
N ASP A 118 6.61 -12.10 -8.60
CA ASP A 118 7.48 -13.24 -8.95
C ASP A 118 8.03 -13.94 -7.69
N LYS A 119 8.17 -15.27 -7.77
CA LYS A 119 8.76 -16.06 -6.68
C LYS A 119 10.24 -15.74 -6.49
N PHE A 120 10.70 -15.65 -5.25
CA PHE A 120 12.11 -15.46 -4.96
C PHE A 120 12.93 -16.70 -5.33
N VAL A 121 14.05 -16.47 -6.02
CA VAL A 121 15.09 -17.48 -6.24
C VAL A 121 16.02 -17.52 -5.00
N PRO A 122 16.15 -18.66 -4.30
CA PRO A 122 17.07 -18.80 -3.18
C PRO A 122 18.53 -18.71 -3.65
N GLY A 123 19.37 -17.96 -2.91
CA GLY A 123 20.82 -17.90 -3.15
C GLY A 123 21.63 -18.97 -2.42
N PHE A 124 20.98 -19.94 -1.78
CA PHE A 124 21.60 -21.02 -1.01
C PHE A 124 21.14 -22.37 -1.55
N THR A 125 21.92 -23.44 -1.31
CA THR A 125 21.57 -24.76 -1.87
C THR A 125 20.54 -25.52 -1.02
N PRO A 126 19.75 -26.42 -1.63
CA PRO A 126 18.86 -27.33 -0.89
C PRO A 126 19.62 -28.19 0.12
N GLU A 127 20.83 -28.65 -0.22
CA GLU A 127 21.66 -29.48 0.67
C GLU A 127 22.04 -28.71 1.93
N PHE A 128 22.51 -27.47 1.78
CA PHE A 128 22.82 -26.61 2.93
C PHE A 128 21.59 -26.41 3.82
N PHE A 129 20.43 -26.12 3.23
CA PHE A 129 19.24 -25.86 4.04
C PHE A 129 18.76 -27.12 4.76
N ARG A 130 18.81 -28.28 4.10
CA ARG A 130 18.52 -29.58 4.73
C ARG A 130 19.44 -29.87 5.91
N ASP A 131 20.75 -29.65 5.74
CA ASP A 131 21.72 -29.86 6.82
C ASP A 131 21.50 -28.88 7.98
N ALA A 132 21.19 -27.62 7.67
CA ALA A 132 20.87 -26.62 8.67
C ALA A 132 19.60 -26.98 9.46
N LEU A 133 18.55 -27.48 8.81
CA LEU A 133 17.33 -27.96 9.46
C LEU A 133 17.58 -29.19 10.35
N ASN A 134 18.45 -30.10 9.93
CA ASN A 134 18.84 -31.26 10.75
C ASN A 134 19.75 -30.89 11.94
N SER A 135 20.37 -29.70 11.91
CA SER A 135 21.25 -29.22 12.98
C SER A 135 20.53 -28.53 14.14
N VAL A 136 19.25 -28.16 13.96
CA VAL A 136 18.46 -27.46 14.98
C VAL A 136 17.55 -28.42 15.75
N ASP A 137 17.03 -27.96 16.89
CA ASP A 137 16.05 -28.74 17.67
C ASP A 137 14.76 -28.92 16.87
N ALA A 138 14.45 -30.17 16.52
CA ALA A 138 13.26 -30.54 15.76
C ALA A 138 11.95 -30.10 16.44
N LEU A 139 11.92 -29.93 17.77
CA LEU A 139 10.75 -29.41 18.49
C LEU A 139 10.46 -27.93 18.19
N LYS A 140 11.43 -27.19 17.64
CA LYS A 140 11.26 -25.80 17.23
C LYS A 140 10.81 -25.65 15.77
N LEU A 141 10.92 -26.72 14.97
CA LEU A 141 10.48 -26.75 13.58
C LEU A 141 8.96 -26.93 13.46
N PRO A 142 8.33 -26.51 12.34
CA PRO A 142 6.89 -26.57 12.17
C PRO A 142 6.39 -27.96 11.75
N LEU A 143 6.85 -29.00 12.44
CA LEU A 143 6.53 -30.39 12.11
C LEU A 143 5.07 -30.72 12.46
N GLY A 144 4.40 -31.41 11.54
CA GLY A 144 3.14 -32.10 11.76
C GLY A 144 3.27 -33.24 12.77
N LYS A 145 2.13 -33.82 13.18
CA LYS A 145 2.12 -34.88 14.18
C LYS A 145 2.78 -36.15 13.64
N GLY A 146 3.97 -36.44 14.14
CA GLY A 146 4.77 -37.61 13.71
C GLY A 146 5.54 -37.37 12.42
N GLU A 147 5.50 -36.15 11.87
CA GLU A 147 6.27 -35.75 10.70
C GLU A 147 7.76 -35.61 11.06
N THR A 148 8.60 -36.14 10.19
CA THR A 148 10.05 -36.04 10.28
C THR A 148 10.56 -34.80 9.56
N VAL A 149 11.80 -34.38 9.86
CA VAL A 149 12.44 -33.25 9.16
C VAL A 149 12.57 -33.53 7.65
N GLU A 150 12.80 -34.79 7.26
CA GLU A 150 12.91 -35.14 5.84
C GLU A 150 11.56 -35.04 5.12
N GLU A 151 10.47 -35.52 5.72
CA GLU A 151 9.11 -35.38 5.15
C GLU A 151 8.73 -33.90 4.98
N LEU A 152 9.07 -33.05 5.95
CA LEU A 152 8.89 -31.60 5.82
C LEU A 152 9.72 -31.02 4.67
N CYS A 153 10.97 -31.48 4.48
CA CYS A 153 11.79 -31.05 3.35
C CYS A 153 11.21 -31.50 2.01
N GLU A 154 10.72 -32.74 1.91
CA GLU A 154 10.08 -33.27 0.70
C GLU A 154 8.82 -32.49 0.30
N GLU A 155 8.02 -32.04 1.28
CA GLU A 155 6.85 -31.19 1.04
C GLU A 155 7.24 -29.77 0.58
N VAL A 156 8.21 -29.14 1.26
CA VAL A 156 8.44 -27.69 1.17
C VAL A 156 9.53 -27.32 0.15
N PHE A 157 10.54 -28.15 -0.05
CA PHE A 157 11.67 -27.81 -0.92
C PHE A 157 11.28 -27.58 -2.38
N PRO A 158 10.36 -28.34 -3.00
CA PRO A 158 9.88 -28.03 -4.34
C PRO A 158 9.32 -26.59 -4.43
N VAL A 159 8.57 -26.17 -3.42
CA VAL A 159 7.98 -24.82 -3.36
C VAL A 159 9.07 -23.75 -3.30
N ILE A 160 10.16 -23.97 -2.54
CA ILE A 160 11.27 -23.02 -2.40
C ILE A 160 12.18 -23.00 -3.63
N PHE A 161 12.55 -24.17 -4.17
CA PHE A 161 13.68 -24.32 -5.10
C PHE A 161 13.31 -24.62 -6.56
N ASP A 162 12.11 -25.15 -6.85
CA ASP A 162 11.68 -25.39 -8.23
C ASP A 162 11.06 -24.11 -8.80
N SER A 163 11.73 -23.44 -9.74
CA SER A 163 11.25 -22.17 -10.31
C SER A 163 9.86 -22.26 -10.96
N GLU A 164 9.46 -23.43 -11.44
CA GLU A 164 8.18 -23.64 -12.11
C GLU A 164 7.01 -23.85 -11.14
N MET A 165 7.29 -24.16 -9.87
CA MET A 165 6.27 -24.36 -8.86
C MET A 165 5.85 -23.02 -8.26
N MET A 166 4.58 -22.62 -8.40
CA MET A 166 4.07 -21.36 -7.84
C MET A 166 4.90 -20.13 -8.27
N PRO A 167 5.17 -19.93 -9.57
CA PRO A 167 6.13 -18.93 -10.05
C PRO A 167 5.68 -17.49 -9.77
N LYS A 168 4.36 -17.26 -9.66
CA LYS A 168 3.77 -15.96 -9.34
C LYS A 168 2.77 -16.05 -8.20
N ARG A 169 2.78 -15.06 -7.31
CA ARG A 169 1.74 -14.88 -6.28
C ARG A 169 0.40 -14.55 -6.91
N VAL A 170 0.41 -13.58 -7.82
CA VAL A 170 -0.75 -13.10 -8.57
C VAL A 170 -0.37 -13.08 -10.04
N ASN A 171 -1.08 -13.84 -10.86
CA ASN A 171 -0.92 -13.83 -12.31
C ASN A 171 -1.97 -12.91 -12.96
N GLN A 172 -1.57 -12.22 -14.02
CA GLN A 172 -2.41 -11.31 -14.82
C GLN A 172 -2.22 -11.54 -16.33
N ALA A 173 -1.64 -12.68 -16.72
CA ALA A 173 -1.39 -13.01 -18.12
C ALA A 173 -2.68 -13.37 -18.88
N ASP A 174 -2.89 -12.75 -20.04
CA ASP A 174 -4.03 -13.04 -20.91
C ASP A 174 -3.95 -14.48 -21.47
N GLY A 175 -5.05 -15.22 -21.40
CA GLY A 175 -5.16 -16.59 -21.90
C GLY A 175 -4.82 -17.71 -20.90
N GLU A 176 -4.50 -17.39 -19.65
CA GLU A 176 -4.23 -18.36 -18.58
C GLU A 176 -5.40 -18.43 -17.57
N ASP A 177 -5.52 -19.55 -16.83
CA ASP A 177 -6.44 -19.62 -15.67
C ASP A 177 -5.77 -18.94 -14.48
N LEU A 178 -6.19 -17.71 -14.18
CA LEU A 178 -5.51 -16.87 -13.20
C LEU A 178 -5.65 -17.41 -11.76
N VAL A 179 -6.68 -18.21 -11.47
CA VAL A 179 -6.85 -18.83 -10.17
C VAL A 179 -5.85 -19.97 -9.98
N LEU A 180 -5.72 -20.86 -10.97
CA LEU A 180 -4.82 -22.01 -10.87
C LEU A 180 -3.33 -21.64 -10.99
N THR A 181 -3.03 -20.54 -11.69
CA THR A 181 -1.65 -20.09 -11.95
C THR A 181 -1.14 -19.08 -10.92
N SER A 182 -1.98 -18.64 -9.99
CA SER A 182 -1.60 -17.76 -8.88
C SER A 182 -1.36 -18.57 -7.61
N ALA A 183 -0.27 -18.27 -6.89
CA ALA A 183 0.07 -18.94 -5.64
C ALA A 183 -0.72 -18.42 -4.41
N ALA A 184 -1.39 -17.27 -4.54
CA ALA A 184 -2.21 -16.70 -3.48
C ALA A 184 -3.32 -17.69 -3.04
N ASN A 185 -3.48 -17.85 -1.73
CA ASN A 185 -4.28 -18.90 -1.09
C ASN A 185 -5.74 -18.50 -0.86
N TYR A 186 -6.32 -17.85 -1.87
CA TYR A 186 -7.70 -17.37 -1.87
C TYR A 186 -8.68 -18.42 -2.41
N TYR A 187 -8.16 -19.37 -3.18
CA TYR A 187 -8.90 -20.44 -3.84
C TYR A 187 -8.15 -21.75 -3.66
N GLU A 188 -8.86 -22.85 -3.42
CA GLU A 188 -8.25 -24.19 -3.34
C GLU A 188 -9.15 -25.20 -4.07
N GLY A 189 -8.59 -25.85 -5.10
CA GLY A 189 -9.31 -26.86 -5.90
C GLY A 189 -10.41 -26.31 -6.82
N VAL A 190 -10.41 -25.00 -7.07
CA VAL A 190 -11.39 -24.29 -7.90
C VAL A 190 -10.70 -23.69 -9.13
N THR A 191 -11.34 -23.75 -10.30
CA THR A 191 -10.88 -23.08 -11.53
C THR A 191 -11.34 -21.62 -11.58
N GLN A 192 -10.70 -20.77 -12.39
CA GLN A 192 -11.16 -19.39 -12.58
C GLN A 192 -12.63 -19.32 -13.00
N LYS A 193 -13.03 -20.15 -13.97
CA LYS A 193 -14.41 -20.17 -14.45
C LYS A 193 -15.42 -20.52 -13.36
N GLU A 194 -15.11 -21.52 -12.53
CA GLU A 194 -16.00 -21.91 -11.44
C GLU A 194 -16.13 -20.81 -10.38
N ALA A 195 -15.03 -20.10 -10.09
CA ALA A 195 -15.05 -18.96 -9.17
C ALA A 195 -15.91 -17.80 -9.74
N GLU A 196 -15.69 -17.41 -10.99
CA GLU A 196 -16.48 -16.38 -11.67
C GLU A 196 -17.97 -16.74 -11.71
N ASP A 197 -18.29 -17.97 -12.14
CA ASP A 197 -19.66 -18.47 -12.20
C ASP A 197 -20.31 -18.50 -10.80
N PHE A 198 -19.56 -18.89 -9.75
CA PHE A 198 -20.06 -18.92 -8.37
C PHE A 198 -20.53 -17.53 -7.90
N TYR A 199 -19.68 -16.51 -8.02
CA TYR A 199 -20.06 -15.16 -7.57
C TYR A 199 -21.05 -14.46 -8.50
N HIS A 200 -20.98 -14.71 -9.80
CA HIS A 200 -21.98 -14.17 -10.74
C HIS A 200 -23.39 -14.63 -10.36
N ASN A 201 -23.55 -15.89 -9.96
CA ASN A 201 -24.84 -16.45 -9.54
C ASN A 201 -25.37 -15.90 -8.19
N LEU A 202 -24.51 -15.28 -7.38
CA LEU A 202 -24.90 -14.62 -6.13
C LEU A 202 -25.33 -13.17 -6.34
N LYS A 203 -24.82 -12.50 -7.38
CA LYS A 203 -25.13 -11.10 -7.68
C LYS A 203 -26.59 -10.97 -8.12
N ASN A 204 -27.30 -10.01 -7.54
CA ASN A 204 -28.62 -9.56 -8.00
C ASN A 204 -28.46 -8.19 -8.69
N PRO A 205 -28.62 -8.08 -10.02
CA PRO A 205 -28.46 -6.81 -10.74
C PRO A 205 -29.42 -5.69 -10.28
N ASP A 206 -30.55 -6.06 -9.65
CA ASP A 206 -31.53 -5.10 -9.14
C ASP A 206 -31.25 -4.66 -7.69
N ASP A 207 -30.24 -5.24 -7.03
CA ASP A 207 -29.83 -4.83 -5.69
C ASP A 207 -29.01 -3.52 -5.76
N MET A 208 -29.57 -2.45 -5.19
CA MET A 208 -28.93 -1.14 -5.14
C MET A 208 -27.94 -0.99 -3.97
N MET A 209 -27.88 -1.97 -3.06
CA MET A 209 -27.00 -2.00 -1.90
C MET A 209 -26.31 -3.37 -1.77
N PRO A 210 -25.61 -3.83 -2.83
CA PRO A 210 -25.00 -5.14 -2.83
C PRO A 210 -23.84 -5.22 -1.83
N VAL A 211 -23.72 -6.36 -1.17
CA VAL A 211 -22.53 -6.69 -0.37
C VAL A 211 -21.34 -7.01 -1.29
N MET A 212 -20.12 -6.89 -0.76
CA MET A 212 -18.90 -7.29 -1.48
C MET A 212 -18.70 -8.80 -1.42
N PHE A 213 -19.47 -9.54 -2.24
CA PHE A 213 -19.42 -11.00 -2.28
C PHE A 213 -18.00 -11.54 -2.41
N GLY A 214 -17.66 -12.52 -1.57
CA GLY A 214 -16.34 -13.13 -1.56
C GLY A 214 -15.29 -12.44 -0.70
N MET A 215 -15.47 -11.18 -0.27
CA MET A 215 -14.40 -10.38 0.33
C MET A 215 -13.63 -11.08 1.47
N ASN A 216 -14.32 -11.78 2.39
CA ASN A 216 -13.75 -12.33 3.62
C ASN A 216 -13.77 -13.87 3.68
N SER A 217 -13.49 -14.56 2.58
CA SER A 217 -13.52 -16.04 2.57
C SER A 217 -12.51 -16.66 1.60
N ARG A 218 -12.08 -17.89 1.89
CA ARG A 218 -11.42 -18.76 0.89
C ARG A 218 -12.48 -19.54 0.14
N LEU A 219 -12.44 -19.55 -1.20
CA LEU A 219 -13.34 -20.38 -2.01
C LEU A 219 -12.71 -21.76 -2.24
N VAL A 220 -13.35 -22.82 -1.77
CA VAL A 220 -12.81 -24.18 -1.84
C VAL A 220 -13.75 -25.12 -2.59
N LYS A 221 -13.19 -26.18 -3.17
CA LYS A 221 -13.98 -27.30 -3.67
C LYS A 221 -13.77 -28.54 -2.80
N GLU A 222 -14.77 -28.86 -1.99
CA GLU A 222 -14.77 -30.04 -1.11
C GLU A 222 -15.92 -30.96 -1.50
N ASP A 223 -15.64 -32.26 -1.62
CA ASP A 223 -16.61 -33.28 -2.06
C ASP A 223 -17.36 -32.92 -3.37
N GLY A 224 -16.66 -32.24 -4.28
CA GLY A 224 -17.19 -31.78 -5.57
C GLY A 224 -18.10 -30.55 -5.49
N LYS A 225 -18.22 -29.91 -4.33
CA LYS A 225 -19.02 -28.69 -4.14
C LYS A 225 -18.14 -27.48 -3.89
N VAL A 226 -18.37 -26.42 -4.66
CA VAL A 226 -17.73 -25.12 -4.46
C VAL A 226 -18.45 -24.40 -3.30
N GLN A 227 -17.70 -24.02 -2.27
CA GLN A 227 -18.22 -23.36 -1.08
C GLN A 227 -17.19 -22.42 -0.44
N GLU A 228 -17.66 -21.47 0.36
CA GLU A 228 -16.80 -20.51 1.06
C GLU A 228 -16.43 -20.97 2.47
N LYS A 229 -15.12 -20.90 2.80
CA LYS A 229 -14.62 -20.93 4.18
C LYS A 229 -14.43 -19.50 4.67
N VAL A 230 -15.43 -18.99 5.37
CA VAL A 230 -15.47 -17.60 5.87
C VAL A 230 -14.42 -17.37 6.95
N TRP A 231 -13.71 -16.25 6.85
CA TRP A 231 -12.73 -15.78 7.83
C TRP A 231 -13.43 -15.04 8.98
N ARG A 232 -13.54 -15.72 10.13
CA ARG A 232 -14.24 -15.22 11.32
C ARG A 232 -13.82 -15.99 12.57
N SER A 233 -14.24 -15.50 13.75
CA SER A 233 -14.17 -16.26 15.00
C SER A 233 -14.83 -17.63 14.84
N GLY A 234 -14.14 -18.69 15.26
CA GLY A 234 -14.58 -20.08 15.07
C GLY A 234 -14.60 -20.59 13.62
N GLY A 235 -14.17 -19.80 12.64
CA GLY A 235 -13.98 -20.19 11.25
C GLY A 235 -12.50 -20.26 10.85
N LEU A 236 -12.21 -20.14 9.56
CA LEU A 236 -10.84 -20.05 9.06
C LEU A 236 -10.18 -18.76 9.62
N TYR A 237 -8.92 -18.86 10.05
CA TYR A 237 -8.18 -17.83 10.78
C TYR A 237 -8.74 -17.40 12.15
N GLY A 238 -9.73 -18.12 12.70
CA GLY A 238 -10.38 -17.77 13.97
C GLY A 238 -9.42 -17.54 15.14
N GLN A 239 -8.29 -18.26 15.20
CA GLN A 239 -7.30 -18.10 16.28
C GLN A 239 -6.66 -16.71 16.32
N ALA A 240 -6.31 -16.15 15.17
CA ALA A 240 -5.80 -14.77 15.07
C ALA A 240 -6.93 -13.75 15.26
N ILE A 241 -8.09 -14.00 14.65
CA ILE A 241 -9.26 -13.11 14.75
C ILE A 241 -9.74 -12.96 16.19
N ASP A 242 -9.71 -14.02 17.00
CA ASP A 242 -10.07 -13.95 18.42
C ASP A 242 -9.12 -13.05 19.22
N LYS A 243 -7.83 -13.00 18.84
CA LYS A 243 -6.86 -12.06 19.44
C LYS A 243 -7.10 -10.63 18.97
N ILE A 244 -7.47 -10.42 17.71
CA ILE A 244 -7.88 -9.11 17.20
C ILE A 244 -9.10 -8.61 18.00
N ILE A 245 -10.14 -9.43 18.12
CA ILE A 245 -11.36 -9.12 18.90
C ILE A 245 -11.00 -8.76 20.34
N TYR A 246 -10.13 -9.53 21.00
CA TYR A 246 -9.71 -9.24 22.39
C TYR A 246 -9.17 -7.82 22.54
N TRP A 247 -8.31 -7.37 21.63
CA TRP A 247 -7.72 -6.03 21.69
C TRP A 247 -8.70 -4.94 21.26
N LEU A 248 -9.60 -5.22 20.31
CA LEU A 248 -10.70 -4.31 19.96
C LEU A 248 -11.66 -4.11 21.14
N ASP A 249 -11.98 -5.16 21.91
CA ASP A 249 -12.78 -5.06 23.13
C ASP A 249 -12.08 -4.16 24.20
N LYS A 250 -10.74 -4.19 24.27
CA LYS A 250 -9.97 -3.27 25.12
C LYS A 250 -10.04 -1.84 24.59
N ALA A 251 -9.87 -1.64 23.28
CA ALA A 251 -9.99 -0.33 22.62
C ALA A 251 -11.37 0.30 22.86
N LEU A 252 -12.45 -0.50 22.77
CA LEU A 252 -13.83 -0.08 23.02
C LEU A 252 -14.00 0.60 24.38
N SER A 253 -13.32 0.10 25.42
CA SER A 253 -13.39 0.65 26.78
C SER A 253 -12.82 2.07 26.92
N VAL A 254 -11.97 2.48 25.99
CA VAL A 254 -11.28 3.78 25.97
C VAL A 254 -11.56 4.59 24.71
N ALA A 255 -12.55 4.20 23.90
CA ALA A 255 -13.01 4.94 22.74
C ALA A 255 -13.36 6.40 23.08
N GLU A 256 -13.01 7.33 22.19
CA GLU A 256 -13.06 8.77 22.40
C GLU A 256 -14.49 9.25 22.67
N ASP A 257 -15.44 8.84 21.82
CA ASP A 257 -16.85 9.20 21.89
C ASP A 257 -17.80 8.01 21.61
N ALA A 258 -19.10 8.29 21.50
CA ALA A 258 -20.13 7.28 21.28
C ALA A 258 -20.13 6.73 19.84
N GLN A 259 -19.76 7.53 18.84
CA GLN A 259 -19.73 7.10 17.46
C GLN A 259 -18.57 6.13 17.22
N GLN A 260 -17.37 6.44 17.75
CA GLN A 260 -16.21 5.54 17.68
C GLN A 260 -16.47 4.21 18.41
N LYS A 261 -17.26 4.21 19.49
CA LYS A 261 -17.70 2.96 20.14
C LYS A 261 -18.53 2.10 19.21
N ILE A 262 -19.50 2.69 18.51
CA ILE A 262 -20.35 1.97 17.55
C ILE A 262 -19.50 1.37 16.42
N VAL A 263 -18.48 2.10 15.95
CA VAL A 263 -17.53 1.61 14.94
C VAL A 263 -16.84 0.34 15.43
N ILE A 264 -16.22 0.39 16.61
CA ILE A 264 -15.49 -0.75 17.18
C ILE A 264 -16.44 -1.93 17.46
N GLU A 265 -17.63 -1.69 18.02
CA GLU A 265 -18.65 -2.72 18.28
C GLU A 265 -19.08 -3.45 16.99
N LYS A 266 -19.31 -2.70 15.91
CA LYS A 266 -19.70 -3.28 14.62
C LYS A 266 -18.56 -4.06 13.98
N LEU A 267 -17.32 -3.59 14.09
CA LEU A 267 -16.17 -4.35 13.60
C LEU A 267 -16.00 -5.67 14.37
N ILE A 268 -16.14 -5.64 15.70
CA ILE A 268 -16.12 -6.86 16.53
C ILE A 268 -17.24 -7.81 16.10
N ARG A 269 -18.45 -7.28 15.84
CA ARG A 269 -19.58 -8.08 15.35
C ARG A 269 -19.28 -8.73 14.00
N PHE A 270 -18.71 -7.99 13.05
CA PHE A 270 -18.25 -8.52 11.77
C PHE A 270 -17.25 -9.67 11.97
N TYR A 271 -16.21 -9.48 12.78
CA TYR A 271 -15.22 -10.54 13.03
C TYR A 271 -15.81 -11.77 13.72
N LYS A 272 -16.83 -11.60 14.58
CA LYS A 272 -17.53 -12.73 15.22
C LYS A 272 -18.39 -13.50 14.22
N ASN A 273 -19.13 -12.81 13.36
CA ASN A 273 -20.16 -13.41 12.52
C ASN A 273 -19.66 -13.79 11.12
N GLY A 274 -18.70 -13.03 10.58
CA GLY A 274 -18.24 -13.11 9.19
C GLY A 274 -19.26 -12.63 8.15
N ASP A 275 -20.33 -11.93 8.56
CA ASP A 275 -21.40 -11.46 7.66
C ASP A 275 -20.98 -10.17 6.95
N LEU A 276 -20.99 -10.17 5.62
CA LEU A 276 -20.66 -9.00 4.81
C LEU A 276 -21.61 -7.82 5.02
N LYS A 277 -22.86 -8.05 5.46
CA LYS A 277 -23.76 -6.97 5.87
C LYS A 277 -23.31 -6.29 7.15
N ASP A 278 -22.72 -7.05 8.09
CA ASP A 278 -22.13 -6.47 9.29
C ASP A 278 -20.91 -5.60 8.93
N PHE A 279 -20.17 -5.97 7.87
CA PHE A 279 -19.08 -5.15 7.32
C PHE A 279 -19.58 -3.86 6.66
N ASP A 280 -20.67 -3.92 5.89
CA ASP A 280 -21.30 -2.72 5.34
C ASP A 280 -21.80 -1.79 6.46
N GLU A 281 -22.46 -2.34 7.49
CA GLU A 281 -22.88 -1.57 8.66
C GLU A 281 -21.70 -0.93 9.39
N TYR A 282 -20.59 -1.66 9.57
CA TYR A 282 -19.35 -1.14 10.13
C TYR A 282 -18.82 0.01 9.27
N SER A 283 -18.72 -0.19 7.96
CA SER A 283 -18.21 0.79 7.01
C SER A 283 -19.02 2.08 7.03
N ILE A 284 -20.35 1.98 7.09
CA ILE A 284 -21.24 3.14 7.21
C ILE A 284 -21.03 3.87 8.53
N ALA A 285 -20.86 3.15 9.65
CA ALA A 285 -20.58 3.76 10.94
C ALA A 285 -19.20 4.44 10.95
N TRP A 286 -18.20 3.82 10.32
CA TRP A 286 -16.85 4.33 10.22
C TRP A 286 -16.78 5.59 9.39
N VAL A 287 -17.45 5.65 8.23
CA VAL A 287 -17.54 6.87 7.41
C VAL A 287 -18.19 8.03 8.19
N LYS A 288 -19.13 7.75 9.08
CA LYS A 288 -19.81 8.76 9.90
C LYS A 288 -18.97 9.27 11.09
N ASP A 289 -17.91 8.56 11.46
CA ASP A 289 -17.02 8.96 12.55
C ASP A 289 -15.96 9.96 12.06
N LEU A 290 -16.36 11.24 11.93
CA LEU A 290 -15.49 12.30 11.38
C LEU A 290 -14.79 13.15 12.46
N ASP A 291 -15.34 13.12 13.68
CA ASP A 291 -14.95 13.98 14.80
C ASP A 291 -13.84 13.35 15.66
N SER A 292 -13.73 12.01 15.68
CA SER A 292 -12.67 11.32 16.42
C SER A 292 -11.27 11.76 15.97
N HIS A 293 -10.37 11.90 16.95
CA HIS A 293 -8.99 12.29 16.69
C HIS A 293 -8.16 11.08 16.25
N VAL A 294 -8.34 9.96 16.95
CA VAL A 294 -7.76 8.65 16.62
C VAL A 294 -8.70 7.92 15.67
N ASP A 295 -8.15 7.34 14.60
CA ASP A 295 -8.89 6.52 13.65
C ASP A 295 -8.07 5.28 13.31
N PHE A 296 -8.71 4.28 12.71
CA PHE A 296 -8.04 3.05 12.33
C PHE A 296 -8.77 2.31 11.22
N VAL A 297 -7.99 1.52 10.48
CA VAL A 297 -8.45 0.45 9.60
C VAL A 297 -7.95 -0.87 10.20
N ASN A 298 -8.79 -1.89 10.23
CA ASN A 298 -8.43 -3.24 10.67
C ASN A 298 -9.43 -4.23 10.09
N GLY A 299 -9.08 -4.93 9.02
CA GLY A 299 -10.03 -5.76 8.29
C GLY A 299 -9.45 -6.38 7.03
N PHE A 300 -10.34 -7.01 6.25
CA PHE A 300 -10.05 -7.44 4.89
C PHE A 300 -10.50 -6.31 3.96
N ILE A 301 -9.55 -5.59 3.35
CA ILE A 301 -9.83 -4.27 2.74
C ILE A 301 -9.60 -4.28 1.23
N GLU A 302 -8.35 -4.47 0.80
CA GLU A 302 -7.94 -4.34 -0.60
C GLU A 302 -7.87 -5.68 -1.32
N SER A 303 -8.30 -5.75 -2.58
CA SER A 303 -8.38 -7.00 -3.34
C SER A 303 -7.25 -7.21 -4.35
N TYR A 304 -6.17 -6.44 -4.27
CA TYR A 304 -5.02 -6.54 -5.19
C TYR A 304 -4.28 -7.89 -5.13
N GLY A 305 -4.33 -8.56 -3.98
CA GLY A 305 -3.74 -9.89 -3.81
C GLY A 305 -4.50 -11.01 -4.54
N ASP A 306 -5.75 -10.76 -4.95
CA ASP A 306 -6.57 -11.73 -5.65
C ASP A 306 -6.47 -11.52 -7.18
N PRO A 307 -6.09 -12.54 -7.96
CA PRO A 307 -6.11 -12.44 -9.43
C PRO A 307 -7.48 -12.05 -10.02
N LEU A 308 -8.58 -12.33 -9.34
CA LEU A 308 -9.94 -11.97 -9.77
C LEU A 308 -10.47 -10.68 -9.13
N GLY A 309 -9.74 -10.08 -8.18
CA GLY A 309 -10.12 -8.83 -7.51
C GLY A 309 -11.35 -8.93 -6.58
N LEU A 310 -11.70 -10.13 -6.09
CA LEU A 310 -12.87 -10.39 -5.24
C LEU A 310 -12.53 -10.58 -3.76
N LYS A 311 -11.38 -11.19 -3.47
CA LYS A 311 -10.91 -11.52 -2.12
C LYS A 311 -10.00 -10.43 -1.60
N ALA A 312 -10.23 -9.99 -0.36
CA ALA A 312 -9.46 -8.91 0.21
C ALA A 312 -8.33 -9.42 1.13
N SER A 313 -7.14 -8.86 0.98
CA SER A 313 -6.02 -9.05 1.90
C SER A 313 -6.35 -8.41 3.26
N TRP A 314 -5.82 -9.01 4.33
CA TRP A 314 -5.95 -8.47 5.67
C TRP A 314 -4.91 -7.35 5.87
N GLU A 315 -5.38 -6.19 6.33
CA GLU A 315 -4.53 -5.04 6.63
C GLU A 315 -5.01 -4.28 7.86
N SER A 316 -4.10 -3.48 8.41
CA SER A 316 -4.43 -2.54 9.47
C SER A 316 -3.51 -1.33 9.47
N ILE A 317 -4.09 -0.18 9.76
CA ILE A 317 -3.37 1.04 10.12
C ILE A 317 -4.05 1.69 11.31
N VAL A 318 -3.27 2.06 12.31
CA VAL A 318 -3.70 2.89 13.43
C VAL A 318 -3.13 4.27 13.23
N ASN A 319 -3.96 5.30 13.36
CA ASN A 319 -3.53 6.66 13.10
C ASN A 319 -4.28 7.69 13.96
N PHE A 320 -3.82 8.93 13.90
CA PHE A 320 -4.57 10.07 14.40
C PHE A 320 -4.41 11.26 13.45
N LYS A 321 -5.37 12.18 13.48
CA LYS A 321 -5.41 13.35 12.59
C LYS A 321 -4.21 14.26 12.86
N ASP A 322 -3.50 14.65 11.80
CA ASP A 322 -2.59 15.79 11.86
C ASP A 322 -3.42 17.07 11.73
N LEU A 323 -3.60 17.80 12.82
CA LEU A 323 -4.47 18.97 12.88
C LEU A 323 -3.97 20.14 12.02
N GLU A 324 -2.65 20.26 11.80
CA GLU A 324 -2.11 21.35 10.99
C GLU A 324 -2.21 21.00 9.51
N ALA A 325 -1.71 19.82 9.13
CA ALA A 325 -1.67 19.38 7.75
C ALA A 325 -3.09 19.15 7.19
N THR A 326 -4.05 18.72 8.02
CA THR A 326 -5.46 18.53 7.60
C THR A 326 -6.13 19.82 7.10
N LYS A 327 -5.66 21.00 7.50
CA LYS A 327 -6.24 22.27 7.00
C LYS A 327 -6.19 22.37 5.48
N ARG A 328 -5.13 21.85 4.84
CA ARG A 328 -4.98 21.91 3.37
C ARG A 328 -5.96 20.99 2.67
N THR A 329 -6.19 19.78 3.21
CA THR A 329 -7.13 18.82 2.64
C THR A 329 -8.59 19.26 2.86
N GLU A 330 -8.88 19.93 3.98
CA GLU A 330 -10.18 20.56 4.22
C GLU A 330 -10.48 21.66 3.19
N ILE A 331 -9.49 22.49 2.84
CA ILE A 331 -9.63 23.50 1.78
C ILE A 331 -9.93 22.83 0.43
N ILE A 332 -9.22 21.76 0.08
CA ILE A 332 -9.45 20.99 -1.15
C ILE A 332 -10.87 20.42 -1.17
N SER A 333 -11.29 19.71 -0.12
CA SER A 333 -12.64 19.13 -0.03
C SER A 333 -13.75 20.17 -0.01
N ALA A 334 -13.56 21.33 0.64
CA ALA A 334 -14.55 22.41 0.64
C ALA A 334 -14.79 23.00 -0.76
N ASN A 335 -13.83 22.83 -1.67
CA ASN A 335 -13.92 23.29 -3.06
C ASN A 335 -14.22 22.14 -4.05
N ALA A 336 -14.57 20.94 -3.58
CA ALA A 336 -14.79 19.75 -4.42
C ALA A 336 -15.75 20.00 -5.59
N GLN A 337 -16.86 20.72 -5.36
CA GLN A 337 -17.82 21.07 -6.41
C GLN A 337 -17.21 21.98 -7.48
N TRP A 338 -16.37 22.94 -7.08
CA TRP A 338 -15.69 23.82 -8.02
C TRP A 338 -14.78 23.00 -8.94
N PHE A 339 -14.03 22.05 -8.39
CA PHE A 339 -13.20 21.16 -9.20
C PHE A 339 -14.08 20.35 -10.17
N GLU A 340 -15.12 19.66 -9.71
CA GLU A 340 -16.02 18.89 -10.58
C GLU A 340 -16.61 19.73 -11.73
N ASP A 341 -17.11 20.93 -11.43
CA ASP A 341 -17.72 21.83 -12.42
C ASP A 341 -16.71 22.25 -13.49
N HIS A 342 -15.46 22.52 -13.11
CA HIS A 342 -14.39 23.00 -13.99
C HIS A 342 -13.56 21.86 -14.61
N SER A 343 -13.98 20.61 -14.42
CA SER A 343 -13.32 19.44 -15.00
C SER A 343 -13.37 19.44 -16.54
N PRO A 344 -12.32 19.00 -17.24
CA PRO A 344 -12.29 18.97 -18.70
C PRO A 344 -13.13 17.82 -19.28
N VAL A 345 -13.69 16.95 -18.43
CA VAL A 345 -14.50 15.80 -18.84
C VAL A 345 -15.86 16.24 -19.40
N ASP A 346 -16.49 15.38 -20.20
CA ASP A 346 -17.84 15.61 -20.73
C ASP A 346 -18.85 15.80 -19.59
N HIS A 347 -19.72 16.82 -19.72
CA HIS A 347 -20.76 17.15 -18.75
C HIS A 347 -21.67 15.96 -18.34
N ARG A 348 -21.86 14.97 -19.23
CA ARG A 348 -22.64 13.76 -18.92
C ARG A 348 -22.03 12.94 -17.79
N PHE A 349 -20.71 13.00 -17.65
CA PHE A 349 -19.95 12.24 -16.66
C PHE A 349 -19.68 13.03 -15.39
N LYS A 350 -20.09 14.30 -15.31
CA LYS A 350 -19.93 15.12 -14.11
C LYS A 350 -21.04 14.87 -13.10
N LYS A 351 -20.71 14.84 -11.81
CA LYS A 351 -21.69 14.87 -10.72
C LYS A 351 -22.33 16.24 -10.64
N LYS A 352 -23.67 16.28 -10.55
CA LYS A 352 -24.41 17.52 -10.33
C LYS A 352 -24.15 18.10 -8.94
N GLU A 353 -24.03 17.21 -7.95
CA GLU A 353 -23.72 17.54 -6.56
C GLU A 353 -22.67 16.54 -6.09
N VAL A 354 -21.49 17.04 -5.74
CA VAL A 354 -20.45 16.24 -5.11
C VAL A 354 -20.82 16.08 -3.64
N LYS A 355 -21.05 14.83 -3.23
CA LYS A 355 -21.23 14.51 -1.81
C LYS A 355 -19.87 14.46 -1.11
N GLY A 356 -19.83 14.99 0.11
CA GLY A 356 -18.60 15.25 0.84
C GLY A 356 -17.71 14.01 1.02
N VAL A 357 -16.47 14.14 0.55
CA VAL A 357 -15.35 13.27 0.95
C VAL A 357 -14.72 13.90 2.17
N SER A 358 -14.67 13.18 3.29
CA SER A 358 -13.90 13.64 4.45
C SER A 358 -12.43 13.39 4.18
N ALA A 359 -11.71 14.48 3.89
CA ALA A 359 -10.30 14.45 3.61
C ALA A 359 -9.50 14.92 4.81
N LYS A 360 -8.49 14.15 5.23
CA LYS A 360 -7.60 14.51 6.34
C LYS A 360 -6.18 14.04 6.10
N VAL A 361 -5.23 14.75 6.69
CA VAL A 361 -3.87 14.23 6.83
C VAL A 361 -3.78 13.49 8.15
N ILE A 362 -3.16 12.32 8.16
CA ILE A 362 -3.03 11.47 9.34
C ILE A 362 -1.57 11.17 9.65
N THR A 363 -1.28 10.99 10.93
CA THR A 363 -0.03 10.44 11.44
C THR A 363 -0.23 8.95 11.69
N ALA A 364 0.47 8.11 10.92
CA ALA A 364 0.51 6.67 11.17
C ALA A 364 1.22 6.38 12.50
N ALA A 365 0.54 5.61 13.35
CA ALA A 365 1.06 5.11 14.62
C ALA A 365 1.54 3.66 14.48
N MET A 366 0.74 2.81 13.84
CA MET A 366 1.05 1.38 13.64
C MET A 366 0.60 0.92 12.27
N LEU A 367 1.45 0.15 11.60
CA LEU A 367 1.14 -0.55 10.35
C LEU A 367 1.03 -2.06 10.60
N GLY A 368 0.12 -2.74 9.90
CA GLY A 368 -0.05 -4.18 10.00
C GLY A 368 -0.67 -4.78 8.74
N GLY A 369 -0.44 -6.08 8.53
CA GLY A 369 -0.92 -6.78 7.34
C GLY A 369 -0.37 -6.17 6.07
N ASP A 370 -1.22 -5.92 5.07
CA ASP A 370 -0.79 -5.53 3.72
C ASP A 370 -0.26 -4.09 3.63
N LEU A 371 -0.35 -3.35 4.74
CA LEU A 371 0.26 -2.04 4.92
C LEU A 371 1.63 -2.10 5.64
N TYR A 372 2.19 -3.28 5.90
CA TYR A 372 3.49 -3.45 6.56
C TYR A 372 4.36 -4.56 5.95
N PRO A 373 5.68 -4.35 5.75
CA PRO A 373 6.41 -3.09 5.92
C PRO A 373 6.32 -2.15 4.70
N ALA A 374 6.03 -2.69 3.51
CA ALA A 374 5.68 -1.88 2.35
C ALA A 374 4.27 -1.31 2.55
N THR A 375 4.07 -0.02 2.26
CA THR A 375 2.84 0.68 2.64
C THR A 375 2.50 1.78 1.64
N ALA A 376 1.23 2.18 1.62
CA ALA A 376 0.74 3.30 0.83
C ALA A 376 1.07 4.65 1.51
N ILE A 377 0.92 5.75 0.75
CA ILE A 377 0.99 7.13 1.29
C ILE A 377 -0.39 7.80 1.33
N GLY A 378 -1.39 7.18 0.72
CA GLY A 378 -2.78 7.61 0.65
C GLY A 378 -3.72 6.42 0.72
N ILE A 379 -4.91 6.62 1.29
CA ILE A 379 -5.97 5.59 1.41
C ILE A 379 -7.34 6.25 1.20
N ASN A 380 -8.22 5.66 0.38
CA ASN A 380 -9.60 6.12 0.18
C ASN A 380 -10.61 4.98 0.40
N LEU A 381 -11.37 5.05 1.50
CA LEU A 381 -12.23 3.96 1.95
C LEU A 381 -13.64 4.44 2.33
N PRO A 382 -14.65 3.54 2.36
CA PRO A 382 -14.59 2.10 2.04
C PRO A 382 -14.65 1.83 0.54
N ASN A 383 -14.28 0.61 0.12
CA ASN A 383 -14.29 0.19 -1.28
C ASN A 383 -15.70 0.01 -1.89
N SER A 384 -16.74 -0.17 -1.06
CA SER A 384 -18.12 -0.32 -1.54
C SER A 384 -18.66 0.96 -2.18
N ASN A 385 -18.86 0.92 -3.50
CA ASN A 385 -19.29 2.07 -4.28
C ASN A 385 -20.66 2.63 -3.87
N TRP A 386 -21.61 1.78 -3.49
CA TRP A 386 -22.93 2.26 -3.04
C TRP A 386 -22.82 2.99 -1.70
N ILE A 387 -21.97 2.52 -0.78
CA ILE A 387 -21.71 3.20 0.49
C ILE A 387 -21.07 4.55 0.22
N ARG A 388 -20.04 4.62 -0.65
CA ARG A 388 -19.42 5.89 -1.05
C ARG A 388 -20.44 6.88 -1.64
N SER A 389 -21.32 6.38 -2.50
CA SER A 389 -22.33 7.20 -3.18
C SER A 389 -23.44 7.71 -2.25
N VAL A 390 -23.84 6.92 -1.24
CA VAL A 390 -24.94 7.26 -0.34
C VAL A 390 -24.46 7.98 0.92
N HIS A 391 -23.37 7.50 1.52
CA HIS A 391 -22.87 7.89 2.84
C HIS A 391 -21.56 8.69 2.82
N GLY A 392 -20.84 8.69 1.70
CA GLY A 392 -19.53 9.33 1.56
C GLY A 392 -18.36 8.37 1.76
N SER A 393 -17.15 8.91 1.71
CA SER A 393 -15.90 8.18 1.96
C SER A 393 -14.95 9.02 2.83
N LYS A 394 -13.95 8.35 3.41
CA LYS A 394 -12.81 8.99 4.05
C LYS A 394 -11.60 8.81 3.15
N SER A 395 -10.95 9.91 2.83
CA SER A 395 -9.70 9.95 2.10
C SER A 395 -8.62 10.49 3.03
N VAL A 396 -7.50 9.80 3.11
CA VAL A 396 -6.42 10.15 4.03
C VAL A 396 -5.08 10.16 3.33
N THR A 397 -4.27 11.17 3.65
CA THR A 397 -2.84 11.23 3.28
C THR A 397 -2.00 10.97 4.52
N ILE A 398 -1.01 10.08 4.43
CA ILE A 398 -0.21 9.64 5.58
C ILE A 398 1.07 10.48 5.71
N GLY A 399 0.94 11.65 6.34
CA GLY A 399 1.95 12.71 6.30
C GLY A 399 3.32 12.32 6.86
N ASN A 400 3.36 11.58 7.97
CA ASN A 400 4.64 11.20 8.60
C ASN A 400 5.41 10.12 7.82
N LEU A 401 4.74 9.32 6.98
CA LEU A 401 5.40 8.37 6.09
C LEU A 401 5.94 9.09 4.85
N THR A 402 5.16 9.99 4.25
CA THR A 402 5.65 10.83 3.13
C THR A 402 6.84 11.68 3.54
N ASP A 403 6.79 12.26 4.75
CA ASP A 403 7.91 12.99 5.34
C ASP A 403 9.17 12.12 5.51
N ALA A 404 9.01 10.87 5.98
CA ALA A 404 10.11 9.93 6.10
C ALA A 404 10.71 9.55 4.74
N TYR A 405 9.87 9.34 3.71
CA TYR A 405 10.33 9.12 2.34
C TYR A 405 11.16 10.30 1.81
N ASN A 406 10.64 11.53 1.95
CA ASN A 406 11.30 12.74 1.45
C ASN A 406 12.65 12.95 2.16
N LYS A 407 12.67 12.87 3.50
CA LYS A 407 13.89 13.00 4.28
C LYS A 407 14.93 11.93 3.96
N ALA A 408 14.52 10.68 3.71
CA ALA A 408 15.44 9.60 3.31
C ALA A 408 15.93 9.76 1.85
N ALA A 409 15.18 10.45 0.99
CA ALA A 409 15.56 10.70 -0.40
C ALA A 409 16.47 11.93 -0.56
N HIS A 410 16.44 12.88 0.37
CA HIS A 410 17.23 14.10 0.31
C HIS A 410 18.75 13.81 0.30
N GLY A 411 19.43 14.30 -0.73
CA GLY A 411 20.89 14.18 -0.85
C GLY A 411 21.40 12.81 -1.31
N ASN A 412 20.52 11.89 -1.70
CA ASN A 412 20.92 10.53 -2.11
C ASN A 412 21.53 10.42 -3.54
N GLY A 413 21.69 11.55 -4.23
CA GLY A 413 22.27 11.63 -5.58
C GLY A 413 21.32 11.33 -6.74
N PHE A 414 20.08 10.91 -6.50
CA PHE A 414 19.12 10.56 -7.56
C PHE A 414 18.78 11.75 -8.47
N THR A 415 18.41 12.89 -7.86
CA THR A 415 18.11 14.13 -8.60
C THR A 415 19.32 14.59 -9.41
N ASP A 416 20.54 14.40 -8.89
CA ASP A 416 21.74 14.80 -9.60
C ASP A 416 22.05 13.94 -10.82
N GLU A 417 21.72 12.66 -10.77
CA GLU A 417 21.94 11.70 -11.86
C GLU A 417 20.88 11.80 -12.96
N PHE A 418 19.61 12.03 -12.62
CA PHE A 418 18.48 11.93 -13.56
C PHE A 418 17.86 13.27 -13.98
N VAL A 419 18.26 14.39 -13.37
CA VAL A 419 17.83 15.74 -13.76
C VAL A 419 18.99 16.50 -14.38
N CYS A 420 18.85 16.96 -15.63
CA CYS A 420 19.93 17.65 -16.34
C CYS A 420 19.91 19.17 -16.16
N GLY A 421 18.73 19.77 -16.07
CA GLY A 421 18.60 21.23 -16.06
C GLY A 421 18.67 21.82 -14.64
N ALA A 422 19.34 22.97 -14.53
CA ALA A 422 19.57 23.62 -13.24
C ALA A 422 18.27 24.21 -12.66
N GLU A 423 17.40 24.75 -13.52
CA GLU A 423 16.11 25.29 -13.09
C GLU A 423 15.20 24.19 -12.52
N GLU A 424 15.13 23.05 -13.20
CA GLU A 424 14.35 21.89 -12.76
C GLU A 424 14.85 21.34 -11.43
N LYS A 425 16.17 21.28 -11.22
CA LYS A 425 16.75 20.89 -9.92
C LYS A 425 16.35 21.85 -8.80
N GLU A 426 16.37 23.16 -9.05
CA GLU A 426 15.97 24.16 -8.05
C GLU A 426 14.46 24.10 -7.77
N TRP A 427 13.62 23.91 -8.79
CA TRP A 427 12.18 23.70 -8.58
C TRP A 427 11.90 22.45 -7.75
N ILE A 428 12.54 21.32 -8.07
CA ILE A 428 12.38 20.06 -7.33
C ILE A 428 12.78 20.28 -5.87
N LYS A 429 13.96 20.84 -5.63
CA LYS A 429 14.44 21.11 -4.26
C LYS A 429 13.51 22.02 -3.46
N LYS A 430 12.87 22.99 -4.12
CA LYS A 430 12.05 24.00 -3.46
C LYS A 430 10.59 23.55 -3.25
N TYR A 431 10.05 22.79 -4.20
CA TYR A 431 8.60 22.56 -4.29
C TYR A 431 8.17 21.10 -4.34
N ALA A 432 9.05 20.13 -4.67
CA ALA A 432 8.62 18.76 -4.94
C ALA A 432 7.87 18.11 -3.77
N ASP A 433 8.36 18.26 -2.54
CA ASP A 433 7.69 17.73 -1.35
C ASP A 433 6.26 18.27 -1.21
N LEU A 434 6.09 19.60 -1.34
CA LEU A 434 4.78 20.25 -1.26
C LEU A 434 3.87 19.82 -2.42
N THR A 435 4.38 19.84 -3.65
CA THR A 435 3.55 19.58 -4.82
C THR A 435 3.21 18.10 -4.98
N GLY A 436 4.07 17.20 -4.52
CA GLY A 436 3.79 15.76 -4.45
C GLY A 436 2.73 15.45 -3.39
N ASP A 437 2.83 16.09 -2.21
CA ASP A 437 1.77 16.04 -1.18
C ASP A 437 0.43 16.52 -1.74
N LEU A 438 0.41 17.67 -2.43
CA LEU A 438 -0.82 18.22 -3.02
C LEU A 438 -1.36 17.39 -4.17
N HIS A 439 -0.49 16.79 -4.99
CA HIS A 439 -0.91 15.87 -6.04
C HIS A 439 -1.59 14.64 -5.43
N THR A 440 -0.99 14.08 -4.37
CA THR A 440 -1.57 12.97 -3.59
C THR A 440 -2.92 13.39 -2.97
N ASP A 441 -2.98 14.56 -2.33
CA ASP A 441 -4.23 15.07 -1.76
C ASP A 441 -5.33 15.21 -2.83
N LEU A 442 -5.00 15.75 -4.02
CA LEU A 442 -5.95 15.87 -5.12
C LEU A 442 -6.38 14.50 -5.68
N HIS A 443 -5.43 13.56 -5.83
CA HIS A 443 -5.69 12.19 -6.28
C HIS A 443 -6.68 11.49 -5.34
N GLU A 444 -6.36 11.49 -4.05
CA GLU A 444 -7.09 10.73 -3.04
C GLU A 444 -8.43 11.38 -2.70
N CYS A 445 -8.43 12.69 -2.44
CA CYS A 445 -9.59 13.38 -1.89
C CYS A 445 -10.66 13.62 -2.95
N LEU A 446 -10.24 13.93 -4.18
CA LEU A 446 -11.13 14.37 -5.25
C LEU A 446 -11.02 13.51 -6.51
N GLY A 447 -9.83 13.01 -6.84
CA GLY A 447 -9.56 12.19 -8.02
C GLY A 447 -10.50 11.00 -8.04
N HIS A 448 -10.35 10.05 -7.12
CA HIS A 448 -11.24 8.88 -7.00
C HIS A 448 -12.72 9.25 -6.78
N GLY A 449 -13.00 10.38 -6.13
CA GLY A 449 -14.35 10.84 -5.82
C GLY A 449 -15.08 11.55 -6.97
N SER A 450 -14.37 11.98 -8.01
CA SER A 450 -14.92 12.76 -9.13
C SER A 450 -15.57 11.91 -10.21
N GLY A 451 -16.48 12.52 -10.97
CA GLY A 451 -17.15 11.87 -12.10
C GLY A 451 -18.15 10.76 -11.73
N GLN A 452 -18.97 10.33 -12.70
CA GLN A 452 -19.99 9.30 -12.52
C GLN A 452 -20.09 8.37 -13.73
N LEU A 453 -20.51 7.12 -13.48
CA LEU A 453 -20.86 6.17 -14.53
C LEU A 453 -22.19 6.53 -15.18
N LEU A 454 -22.39 6.12 -16.44
CA LEU A 454 -23.72 6.17 -17.04
C LEU A 454 -24.65 5.12 -16.40
N PRO A 455 -25.97 5.38 -16.34
CA PRO A 455 -26.93 4.40 -15.82
C PRO A 455 -26.83 3.05 -16.56
N GLY A 456 -26.73 1.95 -15.81
CA GLY A 456 -26.68 0.59 -16.36
C GLY A 456 -25.29 0.09 -16.76
N VAL A 457 -24.24 0.91 -16.59
CA VAL A 457 -22.85 0.45 -16.78
C VAL A 457 -22.40 -0.34 -15.56
N ASP A 458 -21.89 -1.55 -15.80
CA ASP A 458 -21.28 -2.38 -14.76
C ASP A 458 -19.99 -1.71 -14.24
N GLN A 459 -19.84 -1.64 -12.92
CA GLN A 459 -18.64 -1.08 -12.28
C GLN A 459 -17.40 -1.91 -12.60
N ASP A 460 -17.58 -3.22 -12.81
CA ASP A 460 -16.52 -4.18 -13.12
C ASP A 460 -16.32 -4.34 -14.64
N ALA A 461 -16.95 -3.50 -15.48
CA ALA A 461 -16.93 -3.63 -16.94
C ALA A 461 -15.51 -3.65 -17.55
N LEU A 462 -14.54 -3.03 -16.89
CA LEU A 462 -13.15 -2.94 -17.36
C LEU A 462 -12.28 -4.15 -16.96
N LYS A 463 -12.79 -5.05 -16.10
CA LYS A 463 -12.09 -6.27 -15.64
C LYS A 463 -10.67 -5.96 -15.15
N ALA A 464 -9.67 -6.73 -15.58
CA ALA A 464 -8.25 -6.57 -15.22
C ALA A 464 -7.65 -5.19 -15.54
N TYR A 465 -8.28 -4.39 -16.41
CA TYR A 465 -7.81 -3.02 -16.73
C TYR A 465 -8.42 -1.95 -15.82
N GLY A 466 -9.40 -2.30 -14.98
CA GLY A 466 -10.14 -1.35 -14.15
C GLY A 466 -9.24 -0.56 -13.20
N SER A 467 -8.35 -1.24 -12.48
CA SER A 467 -7.42 -0.61 -11.52
C SER A 467 -6.49 0.38 -12.21
N THR A 468 -5.79 -0.02 -13.27
CA THR A 468 -4.88 0.89 -14.02
C THR A 468 -5.60 2.13 -14.56
N ILE A 469 -6.83 1.98 -15.05
CA ILE A 469 -7.63 3.08 -15.59
C ILE A 469 -8.14 4.01 -14.48
N GLU A 470 -8.58 3.48 -13.34
CA GLU A 470 -9.01 4.27 -12.21
C GLU A 470 -7.87 5.11 -11.63
N GLU A 471 -6.69 4.50 -11.48
CA GLU A 471 -5.48 5.17 -11.02
C GLU A 471 -5.05 6.28 -11.97
N ALA A 472 -5.01 6.00 -13.29
CA ALA A 472 -4.66 7.00 -14.28
C ALA A 472 -5.62 8.20 -14.24
N ARG A 473 -6.91 7.94 -14.00
CA ARG A 473 -7.94 8.97 -13.90
C ARG A 473 -7.70 9.89 -12.70
N ALA A 474 -7.41 9.33 -11.53
CA ALA A 474 -7.15 10.08 -10.31
C ALA A 474 -5.83 10.88 -10.40
N ASP A 475 -4.77 10.28 -10.95
CA ASP A 475 -3.50 10.97 -11.18
C ASP A 475 -3.65 12.17 -12.13
N LEU A 476 -4.38 11.98 -13.25
CA LEU A 476 -4.64 13.05 -14.21
C LEU A 476 -5.49 14.17 -13.63
N PHE A 477 -6.42 13.86 -12.73
CA PHE A 477 -7.20 14.86 -12.02
C PHE A 477 -6.27 15.78 -11.22
N GLY A 478 -5.39 15.20 -10.41
CA GLY A 478 -4.40 15.97 -9.64
C GLY A 478 -3.47 16.78 -10.55
N LEU A 479 -2.89 16.15 -11.57
CA LEU A 479 -1.99 16.81 -12.52
C LEU A 479 -2.69 17.97 -13.26
N TYR A 480 -3.95 17.84 -13.62
CA TYR A 480 -4.68 18.89 -14.34
C TYR A 480 -4.94 20.15 -13.49
N TYR A 481 -5.23 19.99 -12.20
CA TYR A 481 -5.57 21.10 -11.29
C TYR A 481 -4.38 21.72 -10.58
N LEU A 482 -3.30 20.98 -10.36
CA LEU A 482 -2.11 21.51 -9.69
C LEU A 482 -1.58 22.86 -10.26
N PRO A 483 -1.54 23.10 -11.58
CA PRO A 483 -1.17 24.40 -12.16
C PRO A 483 -2.30 25.44 -12.21
N ASP A 484 -3.49 25.16 -11.69
CA ASP A 484 -4.61 26.10 -11.76
C ASP A 484 -4.40 27.30 -10.83
N ASP A 485 -4.75 28.51 -11.29
CA ASP A 485 -4.67 29.73 -10.47
C ASP A 485 -5.46 29.60 -9.16
N LYS A 486 -6.50 28.76 -9.15
CA LYS A 486 -7.26 28.44 -7.94
C LYS A 486 -6.39 27.84 -6.83
N MET A 487 -5.34 27.08 -7.16
CA MET A 487 -4.42 26.51 -6.17
C MET A 487 -3.61 27.59 -5.44
N VAL A 488 -3.28 28.69 -6.11
CA VAL A 488 -2.61 29.85 -5.50
C VAL A 488 -3.64 30.70 -4.74
N GLU A 489 -4.83 30.92 -5.31
CA GLU A 489 -5.94 31.65 -4.66
C GLU A 489 -6.31 31.05 -3.31
N LEU A 490 -6.35 29.72 -3.23
CA LEU A 490 -6.66 28.97 -2.01
C LEU A 490 -5.46 28.87 -1.04
N GLY A 491 -4.29 29.39 -1.41
CA GLY A 491 -3.07 29.34 -0.60
C GLY A 491 -2.44 27.95 -0.47
N LEU A 492 -2.81 27.01 -1.36
CA LEU A 492 -2.27 25.65 -1.37
C LEU A 492 -0.86 25.61 -2.00
N THR A 493 -0.63 26.45 -3.01
CA THR A 493 0.70 26.61 -3.63
C THR A 493 1.22 28.04 -3.40
N PRO A 494 2.54 28.22 -3.25
CA PRO A 494 3.12 29.52 -2.95
C PRO A 494 3.11 30.48 -4.16
N ASP A 495 3.14 29.95 -5.37
CA ASP A 495 3.20 30.69 -6.62
C ASP A 495 2.82 29.79 -7.81
N GLY A 496 2.66 30.40 -9.00
CA GLY A 496 2.26 29.72 -10.23
C GLY A 496 3.34 28.85 -10.88
N ASP A 497 4.56 28.77 -10.32
CA ASP A 497 5.63 27.93 -10.85
C ASP A 497 5.83 26.62 -10.06
N ALA A 498 5.27 26.52 -8.84
CA ALA A 498 5.45 25.36 -7.97
C ALA A 498 5.12 24.02 -8.65
N PHE A 499 4.03 23.95 -9.43
CA PHE A 499 3.59 22.72 -10.12
C PHE A 499 4.63 22.14 -11.09
N LYS A 500 5.59 22.95 -11.56
CA LYS A 500 6.61 22.50 -12.52
C LYS A 500 7.52 21.42 -11.94
N ALA A 501 7.73 21.43 -10.61
CA ALA A 501 8.46 20.38 -9.92
C ALA A 501 7.74 19.03 -10.11
N GLU A 502 6.45 18.97 -9.77
CA GLU A 502 5.65 17.75 -9.90
C GLU A 502 5.51 17.27 -11.35
N TYR A 503 5.25 18.18 -12.29
CA TYR A 503 5.17 17.80 -13.70
C TYR A 503 6.48 17.16 -14.19
N TYR A 504 7.62 17.71 -13.78
CA TYR A 504 8.91 17.16 -14.16
C TYR A 504 9.16 15.79 -13.51
N THR A 505 8.96 15.66 -12.20
CA THR A 505 9.17 14.40 -11.48
C THR A 505 8.23 13.31 -11.98
N TYR A 506 6.96 13.63 -12.24
CA TYR A 506 5.98 12.70 -12.78
C TYR A 506 6.36 12.20 -14.18
N MET A 507 6.72 13.10 -15.10
CA MET A 507 7.14 12.71 -16.45
C MET A 507 8.46 11.95 -16.44
N MET A 508 9.43 12.34 -15.60
CA MET A 508 10.69 11.62 -15.42
C MET A 508 10.46 10.20 -14.89
N ASN A 509 9.59 10.05 -13.90
CA ASN A 509 9.22 8.74 -13.36
C ASN A 509 8.55 7.87 -14.41
N GLY A 510 7.46 8.35 -15.01
CA GLY A 510 6.64 7.62 -15.97
C GLY A 510 7.39 7.20 -17.24
N LEU A 511 8.25 8.07 -17.78
CA LEU A 511 9.01 7.78 -19.02
C LEU A 511 10.27 6.95 -18.80
N MET A 512 10.90 7.04 -17.63
CA MET A 512 12.28 6.56 -17.44
C MET A 512 12.54 5.95 -16.06
N THR A 513 12.49 6.73 -14.99
CA THR A 513 13.18 6.33 -13.75
C THR A 513 12.43 5.28 -12.94
N GLN A 514 11.14 5.06 -13.20
CA GLN A 514 10.43 3.93 -12.57
C GLN A 514 10.95 2.56 -13.02
N LEU A 515 11.64 2.48 -14.16
CA LEU A 515 12.15 1.23 -14.73
C LEU A 515 13.21 0.55 -13.85
N VAL A 516 13.76 1.26 -12.85
CA VAL A 516 14.65 0.68 -11.83
C VAL A 516 13.99 -0.40 -10.98
N ARG A 517 12.64 -0.46 -10.99
CA ARG A 517 11.80 -1.45 -10.30
C ARG A 517 11.48 -2.67 -11.17
N ILE A 518 12.12 -2.82 -12.32
CA ILE A 518 11.78 -3.88 -13.28
C ILE A 518 13.06 -4.58 -13.69
N GLU A 519 13.06 -5.91 -13.62
CA GLU A 519 14.15 -6.71 -14.13
C GLU A 519 14.27 -6.58 -15.66
N LEU A 520 15.50 -6.56 -16.16
CA LEU A 520 15.75 -6.37 -17.59
C LEU A 520 15.11 -7.50 -18.41
N GLY A 521 14.25 -7.13 -19.35
CA GLY A 521 13.51 -8.08 -20.21
C GLY A 521 12.06 -8.29 -19.80
N ASN A 522 11.68 -7.90 -18.58
CA ASN A 522 10.28 -7.93 -18.14
C ASN A 522 9.50 -6.72 -18.66
N MET A 523 8.18 -6.75 -18.46
CA MET A 523 7.25 -5.68 -18.82
C MET A 523 6.69 -5.01 -17.57
N VAL A 524 6.01 -3.88 -17.71
CA VAL A 524 5.29 -3.27 -16.58
C VAL A 524 4.02 -4.07 -16.29
N GLU A 525 3.92 -4.63 -15.08
CA GLU A 525 2.76 -5.42 -14.65
C GLU A 525 1.87 -4.68 -13.66
N GLU A 526 2.48 -4.00 -12.69
CA GLU A 526 1.78 -3.35 -11.58
C GLU A 526 0.95 -2.13 -12.05
N ALA A 527 -0.26 -1.98 -11.51
CA ALA A 527 -1.27 -1.05 -11.98
C ALA A 527 -0.85 0.43 -11.86
N HIS A 528 -0.23 0.84 -10.75
CA HIS A 528 0.23 2.21 -10.56
C HIS A 528 1.40 2.55 -11.50
N MET A 529 2.37 1.65 -11.67
CA MET A 529 3.45 1.84 -12.66
C MET A 529 2.92 1.93 -14.10
N ARG A 530 1.94 1.07 -14.43
CA ARG A 530 1.23 1.10 -15.72
C ARG A 530 0.55 2.44 -15.93
N ASN A 531 -0.17 2.96 -14.93
CA ASN A 531 -0.89 4.23 -15.03
C ASN A 531 0.09 5.40 -15.30
N ARG A 532 1.19 5.49 -14.54
CA ARG A 532 2.20 6.56 -14.69
C ARG A 532 2.86 6.49 -16.04
N GLN A 533 3.20 5.28 -16.49
CA GLN A 533 3.76 5.07 -17.82
C GLN A 533 2.77 5.44 -18.93
N LEU A 534 1.49 5.07 -18.79
CA LEU A 534 0.43 5.39 -19.72
C LEU A 534 0.31 6.89 -19.91
N ILE A 535 0.16 7.64 -18.82
CA ILE A 535 0.00 9.11 -18.85
C ILE A 535 1.21 9.76 -19.49
N ALA A 536 2.41 9.39 -19.04
CA ALA A 536 3.65 10.01 -19.51
C ALA A 536 3.93 9.69 -20.98
N ARG A 537 3.75 8.45 -21.42
CA ARG A 537 3.97 8.05 -22.83
C ARG A 537 2.89 8.58 -23.77
N TRP A 538 1.63 8.63 -23.34
CA TRP A 538 0.56 9.18 -24.16
C TRP A 538 0.78 10.66 -24.41
N THR A 539 1.06 11.44 -23.36
CA THR A 539 1.33 12.88 -23.50
C THR A 539 2.62 13.17 -24.27
N PHE A 540 3.65 12.35 -24.08
CA PHE A 540 4.87 12.39 -24.89
C PHE A 540 4.59 12.16 -26.38
N GLU A 541 3.81 11.12 -26.74
CA GLU A 541 3.45 10.85 -28.14
C GLU A 541 2.60 11.98 -28.74
N LYS A 542 1.59 12.47 -28.01
CA LYS A 542 0.67 13.51 -28.50
C LYS A 542 1.30 14.90 -28.57
N GLY A 543 2.26 15.18 -27.70
CA GLY A 543 3.01 16.43 -27.68
C GLY A 543 4.20 16.48 -28.66
N ALA A 544 4.53 15.37 -29.34
CA ALA A 544 5.76 15.24 -30.11
C ALA A 544 5.89 16.26 -31.27
N ALA A 545 4.80 16.56 -31.98
CA ALA A 545 4.81 17.49 -33.11
C ALA A 545 5.21 18.92 -32.70
N ASP A 546 4.89 19.30 -31.47
CA ASP A 546 5.18 20.60 -30.88
C ASP A 546 6.35 20.57 -29.89
N LYS A 547 6.99 19.40 -29.74
CA LYS A 547 8.08 19.17 -28.78
C LYS A 547 7.71 19.53 -27.35
N VAL A 548 6.48 19.25 -26.91
CA VAL A 548 6.03 19.56 -25.54
C VAL A 548 6.94 18.92 -24.50
N VAL A 549 7.27 17.63 -24.70
CA VAL A 549 8.23 16.86 -23.91
C VAL A 549 9.20 16.18 -24.87
N GLU A 550 10.49 16.20 -24.54
CA GLU A 550 11.56 15.54 -25.29
C GLU A 550 12.38 14.61 -24.38
N LEU A 551 12.87 13.51 -24.93
CA LEU A 551 13.94 12.72 -24.34
C LEU A 551 15.26 13.12 -25.01
N VAL A 552 16.06 13.94 -24.33
CA VAL A 552 17.34 14.43 -24.85
C VAL A 552 18.48 13.56 -24.35
N LYS A 553 19.55 13.42 -25.16
CA LYS A 553 20.77 12.73 -24.74
C LYS A 553 21.90 13.72 -24.51
N LYS A 554 22.56 13.63 -23.36
CA LYS A 554 23.77 14.39 -23.01
C LYS A 554 24.79 13.42 -22.43
N ASP A 555 26.00 13.42 -22.98
CA ASP A 555 27.10 12.54 -22.56
C ASP A 555 26.70 11.05 -22.47
N GLY A 556 25.87 10.60 -23.43
CA GLY A 556 25.35 9.23 -23.50
C GLY A 556 24.20 8.90 -22.55
N LYS A 557 23.78 9.84 -21.69
CA LYS A 557 22.65 9.68 -20.76
C LYS A 557 21.40 10.36 -21.30
N THR A 558 20.27 9.67 -21.22
CA THR A 558 18.94 10.16 -21.58
C THR A 558 18.38 11.01 -20.43
N TYR A 559 17.68 12.10 -20.74
CA TYR A 559 17.01 12.98 -19.78
C TYR A 559 15.67 13.44 -20.32
N VAL A 560 14.69 13.62 -19.43
CA VAL A 560 13.45 14.31 -19.76
C VAL A 560 13.71 15.81 -19.86
N LYS A 561 13.09 16.45 -20.86
CA LYS A 561 13.00 17.90 -20.98
C LYS A 561 11.57 18.29 -21.30
N ILE A 562 10.97 19.16 -20.48
CA ILE A 562 9.64 19.71 -20.73
C ILE A 562 9.84 21.12 -21.29
N ASN A 563 9.41 21.36 -22.53
CA ASN A 563 9.55 22.67 -23.17
C ASN A 563 8.29 23.54 -22.99
N ASP A 564 7.11 22.94 -22.79
CA ASP A 564 5.85 23.67 -22.64
C ASP A 564 4.95 23.01 -21.59
N TYR A 565 5.03 23.53 -20.36
CA TYR A 565 4.26 23.04 -19.22
C TYR A 565 2.75 23.29 -19.36
N GLN A 566 2.33 24.38 -20.01
CA GLN A 566 0.91 24.70 -20.17
C GLN A 566 0.25 23.83 -21.24
N LYS A 567 0.98 23.54 -22.32
CA LYS A 567 0.52 22.57 -23.31
C LYS A 567 0.50 21.15 -22.75
N LEU A 568 1.44 20.80 -21.86
CA LEU A 568 1.39 19.53 -21.14
C LEU A 568 0.14 19.41 -20.26
N ARG A 569 -0.25 20.48 -19.52
CA ARG A 569 -1.53 20.54 -18.79
C ARG A 569 -2.73 20.27 -19.70
N THR A 570 -2.73 20.87 -20.90
CA THR A 570 -3.80 20.66 -21.90
C THR A 570 -3.89 19.20 -22.33
N LEU A 571 -2.73 18.54 -22.55
CA LEU A 571 -2.69 17.11 -22.88
C LEU A 571 -3.18 16.23 -21.72
N PHE A 572 -2.84 16.55 -20.48
CA PHE A 572 -3.40 15.86 -19.31
C PHE A 572 -4.93 15.99 -19.26
N GLY A 573 -5.48 17.19 -19.49
CA GLY A 573 -6.93 17.38 -19.54
C GLY A 573 -7.62 16.59 -20.66
N GLN A 574 -7.00 16.49 -21.83
CA GLN A 574 -7.52 15.66 -22.94
C GLN A 574 -7.53 14.17 -22.59
N LEU A 575 -6.45 13.67 -21.98
CA LEU A 575 -6.39 12.27 -21.56
C LEU A 575 -7.37 11.98 -20.41
N LEU A 576 -7.54 12.92 -19.47
CA LEU A 576 -8.52 12.79 -18.39
C LEU A 576 -9.94 12.65 -18.94
N ALA A 577 -10.30 13.46 -19.94
CA ALA A 577 -11.60 13.36 -20.60
C ALA A 577 -11.82 12.00 -21.28
N GLU A 578 -10.82 11.46 -21.97
CA GLU A 578 -10.94 10.14 -22.61
C GLU A 578 -10.99 9.00 -21.60
N ILE A 579 -10.15 9.02 -20.56
CA ILE A 579 -10.14 8.00 -19.52
C ILE A 579 -11.46 8.02 -18.73
N GLN A 580 -12.00 9.20 -18.41
CA GLN A 580 -13.32 9.33 -17.79
C GLN A 580 -14.41 8.76 -18.70
N ARG A 581 -14.38 9.00 -20.02
CA ARG A 581 -15.33 8.40 -20.96
C ARG A 581 -15.26 6.89 -20.94
N ILE A 582 -14.05 6.32 -21.06
CA ILE A 582 -13.82 4.87 -21.04
C ILE A 582 -14.43 4.24 -19.79
N LYS A 583 -14.16 4.83 -18.61
CA LYS A 583 -14.72 4.36 -17.34
C LYS A 583 -16.24 4.50 -17.31
N SER A 584 -16.76 5.69 -17.62
CA SER A 584 -18.18 6.01 -17.49
C SER A 584 -19.08 5.26 -18.47
N GLU A 585 -18.54 4.81 -19.61
CA GLU A 585 -19.25 4.02 -20.62
C GLU A 585 -18.98 2.51 -20.52
N GLY A 586 -18.04 2.07 -19.66
CA GLY A 586 -17.65 0.66 -19.54
C GLY A 586 -16.94 0.11 -20.78
N ASP A 587 -16.16 0.94 -21.47
CA ASP A 587 -15.53 0.62 -22.75
C ASP A 587 -14.26 -0.22 -22.56
N PHE A 588 -14.45 -1.51 -22.30
CA PHE A 588 -13.37 -2.48 -22.09
C PHE A 588 -12.32 -2.49 -23.21
N GLU A 589 -12.75 -2.44 -24.47
CA GLU A 589 -11.83 -2.53 -25.61
C GLU A 589 -10.97 -1.26 -25.76
N ALA A 590 -11.51 -0.08 -25.46
CA ALA A 590 -10.71 1.15 -25.42
C ALA A 590 -9.73 1.12 -24.25
N ALA A 591 -10.15 0.70 -23.05
CA ALA A 591 -9.27 0.53 -21.90
C ALA A 591 -8.09 -0.39 -22.23
N ARG A 592 -8.39 -1.59 -22.75
CA ARG A 592 -7.39 -2.58 -23.19
C ARG A 592 -6.41 -1.98 -24.18
N LYS A 593 -6.89 -1.36 -25.26
CA LYS A 593 -6.00 -0.76 -26.28
C LYS A 593 -5.11 0.34 -25.72
N LEU A 594 -5.62 1.17 -24.81
CA LEU A 594 -4.87 2.26 -24.20
C LEU A 594 -3.76 1.72 -23.29
N VAL A 595 -4.09 0.79 -22.40
CA VAL A 595 -3.14 0.15 -21.48
C VAL A 595 -2.09 -0.64 -22.26
N GLU A 596 -2.48 -1.54 -23.16
CA GLU A 596 -1.54 -2.39 -23.89
C GLU A 596 -0.60 -1.59 -24.82
N LYS A 597 -1.04 -0.44 -25.31
CA LYS A 597 -0.22 0.42 -26.17
C LYS A 597 0.80 1.23 -25.37
N TYR A 598 0.39 1.86 -24.26
CA TYR A 598 1.20 2.87 -23.59
C TYR A 598 1.74 2.44 -22.21
N ALA A 599 1.10 1.48 -21.54
CA ALA A 599 1.40 1.18 -20.14
C ALA A 599 2.34 0.00 -19.93
N VAL A 600 2.42 -0.94 -20.88
CA VAL A 600 3.07 -2.25 -20.66
C VAL A 600 4.51 -2.31 -21.18
N LYS A 601 4.74 -1.86 -22.41
CA LYS A 601 6.00 -2.10 -23.13
C LYS A 601 7.13 -1.18 -22.70
N ILE A 602 8.32 -1.75 -22.54
CA ILE A 602 9.55 -1.05 -22.16
C ILE A 602 10.53 -1.07 -23.34
N ASP A 603 11.24 0.04 -23.56
CA ASP A 603 12.37 0.06 -24.50
C ASP A 603 13.59 -0.57 -23.81
N PRO A 604 14.09 -1.73 -24.27
CA PRO A 604 15.17 -2.43 -23.59
C PRO A 604 16.49 -1.64 -23.58
N VAL A 605 16.72 -0.75 -24.56
CA VAL A 605 17.93 0.07 -24.60
C VAL A 605 17.89 1.14 -23.51
N LEU A 606 16.74 1.82 -23.39
CA LEU A 606 16.53 2.79 -22.32
C LEU A 606 16.56 2.11 -20.95
N HIS A 607 15.91 0.96 -20.80
CA HIS A 607 15.86 0.22 -19.54
C HIS A 607 17.26 -0.16 -19.03
N ALA A 608 18.09 -0.74 -19.90
CA ALA A 608 19.47 -1.07 -19.56
C ALA A 608 20.28 0.18 -19.17
N GLU A 609 20.05 1.31 -19.84
CA GLU A 609 20.68 2.58 -19.47
C GLU A 609 20.27 3.05 -18.07
N ILE A 610 18.97 3.05 -17.77
CA ILE A 610 18.44 3.50 -16.47
C ILE A 610 18.95 2.60 -15.33
N LEU A 611 18.94 1.27 -15.50
CA LEU A 611 19.47 0.33 -14.52
C LEU A 611 20.97 0.58 -14.26
N ALA A 612 21.78 0.70 -15.31
CA ALA A 612 23.23 0.92 -15.17
C ALA A 612 23.59 2.28 -14.54
N ARG A 613 22.73 3.28 -14.68
CA ARG A 613 22.88 4.59 -14.02
C ARG A 613 22.47 4.50 -12.55
N TYR A 614 21.35 3.84 -12.26
CA TYR A 614 20.82 3.70 -10.90
C TYR A 614 21.69 2.83 -10.00
N GLU A 615 22.29 1.76 -10.54
CA GLU A 615 23.20 0.87 -9.81
C GLU A 615 24.36 1.63 -9.15
N LYS A 616 24.87 2.69 -9.81
CA LYS A 616 25.97 3.53 -9.31
C LYS A 616 25.58 4.40 -8.11
N LEU A 617 24.29 4.56 -7.85
CA LEU A 617 23.77 5.29 -6.69
C LEU A 617 23.70 4.42 -5.45
N HIS A 618 23.82 3.08 -5.60
CA HIS A 618 23.68 2.11 -4.50
C HIS A 618 22.37 2.26 -3.71
N LEU A 619 21.30 2.70 -4.38
CA LEU A 619 19.96 2.86 -3.80
C LEU A 619 19.12 1.62 -4.09
N ALA A 620 18.30 1.20 -3.13
CA ALA A 620 17.27 0.20 -3.37
C ALA A 620 15.99 0.84 -3.94
N PRO A 621 15.34 0.25 -4.96
CA PRO A 621 14.18 0.84 -5.62
C PRO A 621 12.88 0.78 -4.80
N TYR A 622 12.78 -0.14 -3.84
CA TYR A 622 11.61 -0.30 -2.98
C TYR A 622 11.95 0.05 -1.53
N LYS A 623 10.98 0.64 -0.84
CA LYS A 623 11.12 0.96 0.58
C LYS A 623 10.02 0.31 1.40
N GLY A 624 10.31 0.03 2.65
CA GLY A 624 9.31 -0.29 3.66
C GLY A 624 9.71 0.31 4.99
N PHE A 625 8.84 0.20 5.99
CA PHE A 625 9.02 0.82 7.29
C PHE A 625 9.09 -0.20 8.41
N VAL A 626 9.95 0.09 9.38
CA VAL A 626 9.95 -0.54 10.71
C VAL A 626 9.00 0.24 11.60
N ASN A 627 8.03 -0.45 12.21
CA ASN A 627 7.10 0.16 13.16
C ASN A 627 7.84 0.65 14.43
N PRO A 628 7.33 1.66 15.13
CA PRO A 628 7.78 1.97 16.48
C PRO A 628 7.32 0.90 17.49
N VAL A 629 7.95 0.88 18.66
CA VAL A 629 7.56 0.01 19.77
C VAL A 629 6.82 0.81 20.82
N TYR A 630 5.57 0.41 21.10
CA TYR A 630 4.74 1.00 22.15
C TYR A 630 4.82 0.18 23.44
N GLU A 631 5.19 0.83 24.55
CA GLU A 631 5.28 0.21 25.87
C GLU A 631 4.23 0.80 26.81
N ALA A 632 3.33 -0.04 27.30
CA ALA A 632 2.37 0.34 28.33
C ALA A 632 3.04 0.38 29.72
N VAL A 633 3.11 1.55 30.32
CA VAL A 633 3.61 1.73 31.69
C VAL A 633 2.45 1.53 32.65
N THR A 634 2.56 0.58 33.58
CA THR A 634 1.49 0.27 34.53
C THR A 634 1.82 0.66 35.97
N ASP A 635 0.79 1.00 36.74
CA ASP A 635 0.88 1.05 38.20
C ASP A 635 0.95 -0.35 38.83
N LYS A 636 0.95 -0.42 40.17
CA LYS A 636 1.02 -1.68 40.92
C LYS A 636 -0.24 -2.55 40.78
N ASP A 637 -1.36 -1.96 40.37
CA ASP A 637 -2.64 -2.64 40.20
C ASP A 637 -2.85 -3.08 38.73
N GLY A 638 -1.87 -2.81 37.85
CA GLY A 638 -1.90 -3.15 36.43
C GLY A 638 -2.63 -2.14 35.55
N ASN A 639 -3.01 -0.96 36.09
CA ASN A 639 -3.61 0.08 35.28
C ASN A 639 -2.54 0.80 34.47
N ILE A 640 -2.77 0.97 33.18
CA ILE A 640 -1.89 1.77 32.32
C ILE A 640 -1.95 3.24 32.78
N ILE A 641 -0.81 3.80 33.13
CA ILE A 641 -0.64 5.21 33.56
C ILE A 641 0.08 6.06 32.52
N ASP A 642 0.78 5.43 31.58
CA ASP A 642 1.39 6.07 30.42
C ASP A 642 1.61 5.05 29.30
N VAL A 643 1.79 5.51 28.06
CA VAL A 643 2.25 4.69 26.94
C VAL A 643 3.41 5.41 26.29
N LYS A 644 4.56 4.74 26.24
CA LYS A 644 5.79 5.29 25.65
C LYS A 644 5.97 4.73 24.24
N VAL A 645 6.55 5.53 23.36
CA VAL A 645 6.94 5.14 22.01
C VAL A 645 8.47 5.13 21.90
N SER A 646 9.03 4.14 21.23
CA SER A 646 10.48 4.07 20.96
C SER A 646 10.76 3.61 19.53
N TYR A 647 11.93 3.98 19.02
CA TYR A 647 12.34 3.79 17.62
C TYR A 647 13.66 3.01 17.49
N ASN A 648 14.02 2.23 18.50
CA ASN A 648 15.36 1.65 18.64
C ASN A 648 15.48 0.23 18.06
N GLU A 649 14.37 -0.42 17.69
CA GLU A 649 14.36 -1.82 17.27
C GLU A 649 14.71 -1.96 15.79
N GLY A 650 15.72 -2.76 15.44
CA GLY A 650 16.07 -3.07 14.05
C GLY A 650 15.06 -4.00 13.37
N TYR A 651 15.24 -4.23 12.07
CA TYR A 651 14.24 -4.97 11.29
C TYR A 651 14.17 -6.45 11.68
N ALA A 652 15.32 -7.13 11.78
CA ALA A 652 15.35 -8.54 12.17
C ALA A 652 14.83 -8.75 13.60
N GLU A 653 15.17 -7.85 14.53
CA GLU A 653 14.65 -7.89 15.90
C GLU A 653 13.12 -7.75 15.92
N GLN A 654 12.57 -6.80 15.16
CA GLN A 654 11.13 -6.58 15.07
C GLN A 654 10.41 -7.79 14.47
N MET A 655 10.90 -8.33 13.37
CA MET A 655 10.27 -9.46 12.70
C MET A 655 10.31 -10.74 13.53
N LEU A 656 11.40 -10.98 14.26
CA LEU A 656 11.48 -12.09 15.22
C LEU A 656 10.58 -11.87 16.43
N ARG A 657 10.49 -10.65 16.96
CA ARG A 657 9.55 -10.33 18.04
C ARG A 657 8.12 -10.57 17.60
N TYR A 658 7.73 -10.12 16.40
CA TYR A 658 6.40 -10.35 15.86
C TYR A 658 6.10 -11.84 15.68
N SER A 659 7.08 -12.60 15.20
CA SER A 659 6.94 -14.05 15.03
C SER A 659 6.88 -14.83 16.34
N LYS A 660 7.38 -14.24 17.43
CA LYS A 660 7.33 -14.82 18.78
C LYS A 660 6.06 -14.45 19.52
N GLU A 661 5.63 -13.19 19.42
CA GLU A 661 4.56 -12.61 20.26
C GLU A 661 3.20 -12.58 19.56
N PHE A 662 3.17 -12.56 18.22
CA PHE A 662 1.96 -12.36 17.43
C PHE A 662 1.72 -13.44 16.37
N ALA A 663 2.47 -14.55 16.42
CA ALA A 663 2.20 -15.72 15.59
C ALA A 663 1.06 -16.55 16.17
N ASN A 664 -0.17 -16.28 15.71
CA ASN A 664 -1.40 -16.82 16.29
C ASN A 664 -2.09 -17.90 15.44
N LEU A 665 -1.54 -18.24 14.27
CA LEU A 665 -2.12 -19.26 13.39
C LEU A 665 -1.31 -20.57 13.45
N PRO A 666 -1.95 -21.72 13.18
CA PRO A 666 -1.22 -22.93 12.85
C PRO A 666 -0.44 -22.73 11.53
N TYR A 667 0.61 -23.53 11.33
CA TYR A 667 1.40 -23.45 10.10
C TYR A 667 0.69 -24.00 8.86
N ARG A 668 -0.39 -24.76 9.04
CA ARG A 668 -1.27 -25.29 8.00
C ARG A 668 -2.72 -24.88 8.33
N ASN A 669 -3.35 -24.12 7.45
CA ASN A 669 -4.71 -23.60 7.63
C ASN A 669 -5.62 -24.17 6.54
N GLU A 670 -6.50 -25.11 6.89
CA GLU A 670 -7.39 -25.80 5.95
C GLU A 670 -8.79 -25.22 5.89
#